data_AF-A0A937N339-F1
#
_entry.id   AF-A0A937N339-F1
#
_cell.length_a   1.000
_cell.length_b   1.000
_cell.length_c   1.000
_cell.angle_alpha   90.00
_cell.angle_beta   90.00
_cell.angle_gamma   90.00
#
_symmetry.space_group_name_H-M   'P 1'
#
loop_
_entity.id
_entity.type
_entity.pdbx_description
1 polymer ?
#
loop_
_entity_poly.entity_id
_entity_poly.type
_entity_poly.pdbx_seq_one_letter_code
_entity_poly.pdbx_strand_id
1 'polypeptide(L)'
;MKRLDMNRPILLTCVVSVATIALQTPCVMAAELPDQVYVKKATWAETMIATRANCEEWAKDQKEGQLTGTPLPAVWRKIQADWPTHGAWFRQDLRGVRYLDWFLQTGNTHFERWIMSQTAPRIGEASDPLTQELTDLQDAKIASSDPRWLELFARARRLEDILTVTRQLWLGELRNAFEEQATEMIRSKVPSEDARWDALIRWAGKCLDRGEVAHVGSVSELKSAVESLATAMPDRFSGGQAFLARLADAEPKWNEMIAGLLAQNPKTLGQLPTLYGEVREFRRSLLLAVRGMPEFLGMWSGVDLQTDWKEQYAALEHDLADRARFDGIAAEVFRSESLVLPEDRDPADVVLRRTAALLADLRSTTVAPELAAFEQELKALARANLAVPRENVEARYVLFADACRLRREIAFRNPLLDFDKLLFIKRHLAIYNHMCDQYYGITARPGGALCVLDNPFRPDASTRDLLKDSVVERGRLKGEKIGGGPNGAWNLRYNGVGSLSGDETEGGSFLSPDVSFDGKEIAFAYVECRGEREHRSHTDPSRGHWPEGRCYHIFKVRADGSRLEQLTDGTWNDFDPCWMPGGRIAFISERRGGYLRCGRVCPTYTMYDMAADGAGIRCLSYHETNEWHPSVAHDGRIVWTRWDYVDRHGCTAHMPWTTTPDGRDPRPVHGNYAPRQSRPDMEVDVRAIPGSRRYIATAAPHHGQAFGSLVMIDPPTPDDDGMAPVRRITPDVGFPESQRGANGYGTAWPLSEDYYLCVYDAGRAMGKRGAAGHYGIYLLDSFGNKELIYRDPEIGCHSPIPLRPRPAPPVIPDASLPMAADTPAEAVVGVANVYDSSQPWPKGTKITALRIYQVLPLSVESAAVPHNTGLQIPQGSDSINLARAVLGTVPVEPDGSAHFTVPAGKELYFQVLDEDGLAITSMRSGTHFQPGEQAMCQGCHEPRPGTPSQSLPSDLLAMRRAPSRLQPDVDGTNPFSYPRLVQPVLDKHCVECHAKDPDKAPRLDAELLTHPGGGWMNRQTVYYASYLSLAPKYGFYDYGGSGWTDPKWYRTTPGEFGARASKLYQLLTDGHHDVELSPEELHRIAVWLDSCSLFYGVYEPEGGQAQLRGEIAHPTLE
;
A
#
# COMPACT_ATOMS: atom_id res chain seq x y z
N MET A 1 -33.54 21.44 -44.02
CA MET A 1 -34.76 22.26 -43.78
C MET A 1 -35.20 21.96 -42.34
N LYS A 2 -35.33 22.86 -41.37
CA LYS A 2 -35.51 24.31 -41.28
C LYS A 2 -34.67 24.88 -40.13
N ARG A 3 -34.30 26.16 -40.28
CA ARG A 3 -33.70 27.06 -39.28
C ARG A 3 -34.71 27.44 -38.17
N LEU A 4 -34.14 27.95 -37.06
CA LEU A 4 -34.54 29.09 -36.19
C LEU A 4 -34.36 28.69 -34.71
N ASP A 5 -33.83 29.48 -33.79
CA ASP A 5 -33.13 30.77 -33.81
C ASP A 5 -32.47 30.97 -32.43
N MET A 6 -31.49 31.86 -32.38
CA MET A 6 -30.59 32.23 -31.28
C MET A 6 -31.29 32.93 -30.08
N ASN A 7 -30.77 32.77 -28.86
CA ASN A 7 -30.25 33.90 -28.05
C ASN A 7 -29.52 33.51 -26.74
N ARG A 8 -28.42 34.25 -26.50
CA ARG A 8 -27.36 34.27 -25.46
C ARG A 8 -27.82 34.56 -23.99
N PRO A 9 -26.93 34.67 -22.95
CA PRO A 9 -25.76 33.86 -22.56
C PRO A 9 -25.54 33.71 -21.01
N ILE A 10 -24.41 33.07 -20.61
CA ILE A 10 -23.59 33.28 -19.37
C ILE A 10 -23.85 32.43 -18.08
N LEU A 11 -22.72 31.84 -17.62
CA LEU A 11 -22.25 31.47 -16.25
C LEU A 11 -22.64 30.12 -15.57
N LEU A 12 -21.61 29.27 -15.50
CA LEU A 12 -21.17 28.38 -14.41
C LEU A 12 -22.07 27.23 -13.89
N THR A 13 -21.40 26.08 -13.69
CA THR A 13 -21.69 24.91 -12.83
C THR A 13 -22.41 23.72 -13.47
N CYS A 14 -21.64 22.75 -13.99
CA CYS A 14 -22.09 21.37 -14.22
C CYS A 14 -21.42 20.43 -13.23
N VAL A 15 -22.19 19.95 -12.25
CA VAL A 15 -21.98 18.67 -11.58
C VAL A 15 -22.82 17.62 -12.29
N VAL A 16 -22.19 16.47 -12.50
CA VAL A 16 -22.64 15.26 -13.19
C VAL A 16 -24.07 14.83 -12.83
N SER A 17 -24.91 14.67 -13.85
CA SER A 17 -26.06 13.75 -13.84
C SER A 17 -25.71 12.53 -14.69
N VAL A 18 -25.78 11.35 -14.08
CA VAL A 18 -25.73 10.05 -14.75
C VAL A 18 -27.12 9.78 -15.34
N ALA A 19 -27.19 9.56 -16.65
CA ALA A 19 -28.34 8.93 -17.29
C ALA A 19 -27.86 7.64 -17.99
N THR A 20 -28.38 6.51 -17.53
CA THR A 20 -28.20 5.18 -18.11
C THR A 20 -29.26 4.96 -19.19
N ILE A 21 -28.87 4.50 -20.38
CA ILE A 21 -29.76 3.84 -21.36
C ILE A 21 -29.50 2.33 -21.30
N ALA A 22 -30.60 1.58 -21.36
CA ALA A 22 -30.78 0.18 -21.03
C ALA A 22 -30.61 -0.82 -22.21
N LEU A 23 -30.77 -2.11 -21.85
CA LEU A 23 -31.07 -3.34 -22.61
C LEU A 23 -29.84 -4.27 -22.79
N GLN A 24 -29.85 -5.58 -22.48
CA GLN A 24 -30.91 -6.54 -22.13
C GLN A 24 -30.28 -7.86 -21.62
N THR A 25 -30.63 -8.34 -20.42
CA THR A 25 -30.65 -9.78 -20.03
C THR A 25 -31.41 -9.97 -18.70
N PRO A 26 -31.85 -11.21 -18.39
CA PRO A 26 -33.25 -11.61 -18.35
C PRO A 26 -34.02 -11.15 -17.11
N CYS A 27 -35.33 -11.00 -17.33
CA CYS A 27 -36.37 -10.71 -16.35
C CYS A 27 -36.33 -11.73 -15.19
N VAL A 28 -35.64 -11.39 -14.11
CA VAL A 28 -36.11 -11.79 -12.78
C VAL A 28 -37.43 -11.06 -12.63
N MET A 29 -38.53 -11.81 -12.56
CA MET A 29 -39.83 -11.27 -12.23
C MET A 29 -39.66 -10.28 -11.09
N ALA A 30 -39.91 -9.00 -11.37
CA ALA A 30 -40.08 -8.02 -10.34
C ALA A 30 -41.24 -8.52 -9.48
N ALA A 31 -40.92 -9.15 -8.34
CA ALA A 31 -41.84 -9.11 -7.23
C ALA A 31 -42.06 -7.61 -6.99
N GLU A 32 -43.25 -7.12 -7.32
CA GLU A 32 -43.68 -5.78 -6.98
C GLU A 32 -43.33 -5.58 -5.50
N LEU A 33 -42.47 -4.60 -5.23
CA LEU A 33 -42.24 -4.13 -3.86
C LEU A 33 -43.63 -3.84 -3.30
N PRO A 34 -44.09 -4.51 -2.23
CA PRO A 34 -45.36 -4.15 -1.63
C PRO A 34 -45.26 -2.66 -1.27
N ASP A 35 -46.18 -1.85 -1.79
CA ASP A 35 -46.19 -0.39 -1.64
C ASP A 35 -46.27 0.10 -0.17
N GLN A 36 -46.22 -0.82 0.80
CA GLN A 36 -46.38 -0.60 2.23
C GLN A 36 -45.09 -0.65 3.05
N VAL A 37 -43.93 -1.02 2.47
CA VAL A 37 -42.72 -1.28 3.29
C VAL A 37 -41.88 -0.03 3.55
N TYR A 38 -41.62 0.76 2.52
CA TYR A 38 -41.00 2.08 2.71
C TYR A 38 -42.06 3.09 3.13
N VAL A 39 -41.89 3.71 4.31
CA VAL A 39 -42.83 4.71 4.82
C VAL A 39 -42.12 6.02 5.03
N LYS A 40 -42.21 6.91 4.04
CA LYS A 40 -41.74 8.29 4.19
C LYS A 40 -42.56 8.98 5.30
N LYS A 41 -41.87 9.47 6.31
CA LYS A 41 -42.41 10.29 7.41
C LYS A 41 -41.93 11.73 7.29
N ALA A 42 -42.32 12.56 8.25
CA ALA A 42 -41.94 13.96 8.28
C ALA A 42 -40.42 14.15 8.47
N THR A 43 -39.77 13.23 9.18
CA THR A 43 -38.31 13.25 9.43
C THR A 43 -37.63 11.96 8.95
N TRP A 44 -36.31 12.04 8.72
CA TRP A 44 -35.41 10.91 8.47
C TRP A 44 -35.56 9.84 9.55
N ALA A 45 -35.49 10.26 10.82
CA ALA A 45 -35.50 9.34 11.94
C ALA A 45 -36.82 8.55 11.99
N GLU A 46 -37.97 9.22 11.86
CA GLU A 46 -39.26 8.55 11.81
C GLU A 46 -39.41 7.67 10.56
N THR A 47 -38.87 8.10 9.42
CA THR A 47 -38.89 7.32 8.16
C THR A 47 -38.14 6.02 8.34
N MET A 48 -36.93 6.08 8.90
CA MET A 48 -36.08 4.93 9.17
C MET A 48 -36.71 3.97 10.18
N ILE A 49 -37.24 4.49 11.29
CA ILE A 49 -37.92 3.67 12.31
C ILE A 49 -39.16 2.99 11.74
N ALA A 50 -40.03 3.73 11.05
CA ALA A 50 -41.26 3.18 10.47
C ALA A 50 -40.94 2.14 9.39
N THR A 51 -39.93 2.41 8.57
CA THR A 51 -39.48 1.46 7.55
C THR A 51 -38.87 0.21 8.20
N ARG A 52 -38.11 0.34 9.29
CA ARG A 52 -37.56 -0.81 10.02
C ARG A 52 -38.63 -1.70 10.63
N ALA A 53 -39.65 -1.10 11.25
CA ALA A 53 -40.79 -1.84 11.79
C ALA A 53 -41.50 -2.67 10.70
N ASN A 54 -41.68 -2.08 9.51
CA ASN A 54 -42.31 -2.77 8.37
C ASN A 54 -41.42 -3.85 7.73
N CYS A 55 -40.13 -3.89 8.07
CA CYS A 55 -39.17 -4.89 7.59
C CYS A 55 -38.90 -5.99 8.63
N GLU A 56 -39.49 -5.93 9.82
CA GLU A 56 -39.18 -6.82 10.95
C GLU A 56 -39.48 -8.29 10.61
N GLU A 57 -40.55 -8.56 9.87
CA GLU A 57 -40.91 -9.91 9.43
C GLU A 57 -39.89 -10.51 8.45
N TRP A 58 -39.29 -9.68 7.58
CA TRP A 58 -38.21 -10.13 6.68
C TRP A 58 -36.88 -10.32 7.41
N ALA A 59 -36.66 -9.53 8.45
CA ALA A 59 -35.43 -9.55 9.24
C ALA A 59 -35.37 -10.73 10.22
N LYS A 60 -36.52 -11.30 10.62
CA LYS A 60 -36.65 -12.24 11.75
C LYS A 60 -35.78 -13.51 11.64
N ASP A 61 -35.56 -14.00 10.41
CA ASP A 61 -34.80 -15.25 10.15
C ASP A 61 -33.47 -15.01 9.39
N GLN A 62 -33.06 -13.75 9.20
CA GLN A 62 -31.89 -13.38 8.41
C GLN A 62 -30.69 -13.06 9.30
N LYS A 63 -29.47 -13.45 8.86
CA LYS A 63 -28.22 -13.09 9.54
C LYS A 63 -27.53 -11.92 8.85
N GLU A 64 -26.58 -11.27 9.55
CA GLU A 64 -25.76 -10.20 8.99
C GLU A 64 -25.18 -10.61 7.62
N GLY A 65 -25.26 -9.71 6.64
CA GLY A 65 -24.77 -9.92 5.28
C GLY A 65 -25.70 -10.69 4.33
N GLN A 66 -26.77 -11.32 4.83
CA GLN A 66 -27.74 -12.06 3.99
C GLN A 66 -28.84 -11.16 3.39
N LEU A 67 -28.93 -9.90 3.83
CA LEU A 67 -29.97 -8.97 3.41
C LEU A 67 -29.81 -8.39 2.00
N THR A 68 -28.68 -8.63 1.32
CA THR A 68 -28.44 -8.17 -0.05
C THR A 68 -29.36 -8.81 -1.09
N GLY A 69 -29.86 -10.03 -0.83
CA GLY A 69 -30.83 -10.74 -1.66
C GLY A 69 -32.30 -10.43 -1.35
N THR A 70 -32.57 -9.52 -0.42
CA THR A 70 -33.94 -9.13 -0.02
C THR A 70 -34.41 -7.88 -0.79
N PRO A 71 -35.66 -7.42 -0.62
CA PRO A 71 -36.10 -6.13 -1.16
C PRO A 71 -35.44 -4.90 -0.50
N LEU A 72 -34.69 -5.06 0.61
CA LEU A 72 -34.10 -3.95 1.38
C LEU A 72 -33.12 -3.05 0.60
N PRO A 73 -32.28 -3.54 -0.33
CA PRO A 73 -31.47 -2.64 -1.17
C PRO A 73 -32.32 -1.70 -2.04
N ALA A 74 -33.52 -2.12 -2.46
CA ALA A 74 -34.44 -1.26 -3.20
C ALA A 74 -35.16 -0.26 -2.29
N VAL A 75 -35.54 -0.69 -1.08
CA VAL A 75 -36.05 0.20 -0.02
C VAL A 75 -35.00 1.25 0.36
N TRP A 76 -33.73 0.84 0.50
CA TRP A 76 -32.62 1.76 0.79
C TRP A 76 -32.39 2.78 -0.32
N ARG A 77 -32.56 2.39 -1.59
CA ARG A 77 -32.50 3.35 -2.71
C ARG A 77 -33.60 4.42 -2.60
N LYS A 78 -34.80 4.08 -2.13
CA LYS A 78 -35.88 5.07 -1.87
C LYS A 78 -35.51 5.98 -0.70
N ILE A 79 -35.04 5.41 0.41
CA ILE A 79 -34.52 6.14 1.57
C ILE A 79 -33.45 7.16 1.16
N GLN A 80 -32.46 6.73 0.36
CA GLN A 80 -31.37 7.59 -0.09
C GLN A 80 -31.83 8.66 -1.10
N ALA A 81 -32.90 8.40 -1.87
CA ALA A 81 -33.46 9.40 -2.77
C ALA A 81 -34.20 10.52 -2.00
N ASP A 82 -34.96 10.16 -0.97
CA ASP A 82 -35.68 11.13 -0.14
C ASP A 82 -34.78 11.85 0.88
N TRP A 83 -33.71 11.18 1.33
CA TRP A 83 -32.80 11.65 2.38
C TRP A 83 -31.33 11.46 1.96
N PRO A 84 -30.86 12.17 0.92
CA PRO A 84 -29.56 11.91 0.30
C PRO A 84 -28.39 12.15 1.26
N THR A 85 -28.47 13.18 2.11
CA THR A 85 -27.42 13.53 3.07
C THR A 85 -27.32 12.48 4.18
N HIS A 86 -28.42 12.22 4.89
CA HIS A 86 -28.45 11.25 5.98
C HIS A 86 -28.15 9.82 5.51
N GLY A 87 -28.69 9.42 4.35
CA GLY A 87 -28.42 8.12 3.75
C GLY A 87 -26.95 7.94 3.35
N ALA A 88 -26.27 9.00 2.91
CA ALA A 88 -24.84 8.97 2.61
C ALA A 88 -24.01 8.80 3.89
N TRP A 89 -24.28 9.58 4.94
CA TRP A 89 -23.59 9.43 6.24
C TRP A 89 -23.77 8.03 6.81
N PHE A 90 -25.02 7.53 6.79
CA PHE A 90 -25.35 6.21 7.33
C PHE A 90 -24.60 5.09 6.60
N ARG A 91 -24.48 5.17 5.27
CA ARG A 91 -23.70 4.22 4.47
C ARG A 91 -22.18 4.36 4.66
N GLN A 92 -21.69 5.59 4.83
CA GLN A 92 -20.27 5.85 5.07
C GLN A 92 -19.80 5.25 6.40
N ASP A 93 -20.62 5.40 7.45
CA ASP A 93 -20.29 4.93 8.78
C ASP A 93 -20.58 3.42 8.93
N LEU A 94 -21.62 2.88 8.27
CA LEU A 94 -21.90 1.44 8.18
C LEU A 94 -21.44 0.83 6.84
N ARG A 95 -20.12 0.67 6.71
CA ARG A 95 -19.44 0.21 5.48
C ARG A 95 -19.93 -1.15 4.98
N GLY A 96 -19.78 -1.38 3.67
CA GLY A 96 -20.17 -2.63 3.02
C GLY A 96 -21.70 -2.78 3.01
N VAL A 97 -22.21 -3.91 3.49
CA VAL A 97 -23.65 -4.21 3.55
C VAL A 97 -24.27 -3.94 4.92
N ARG A 98 -23.46 -3.45 5.88
CA ARG A 98 -23.83 -3.24 7.29
C ARG A 98 -24.94 -2.20 7.48
N TYR A 99 -25.10 -1.28 6.53
CA TYR A 99 -26.22 -0.34 6.54
C TYR A 99 -27.57 -1.05 6.35
N LEU A 100 -27.59 -2.24 5.71
CA LEU A 100 -28.76 -3.10 5.62
C LEU A 100 -28.95 -3.91 6.90
N ASP A 101 -27.85 -4.37 7.52
CA ASP A 101 -27.90 -5.12 8.78
C ASP A 101 -28.52 -4.32 9.93
N TRP A 102 -28.57 -2.99 9.84
CA TRP A 102 -29.32 -2.14 10.78
C TRP A 102 -30.79 -2.54 10.90
N PHE A 103 -31.40 -3.06 9.82
CA PHE A 103 -32.77 -3.58 9.84
C PHE A 103 -32.94 -4.84 10.71
N LEU A 104 -31.84 -5.55 11.04
CA LEU A 104 -31.83 -6.71 11.93
C LEU A 104 -31.74 -6.32 13.43
N GLN A 105 -31.35 -5.08 13.73
CA GLN A 105 -31.05 -4.64 15.09
C GLN A 105 -32.31 -4.16 15.83
N THR A 106 -33.31 -5.04 15.98
CA THR A 106 -34.52 -4.76 16.76
C THR A 106 -34.25 -4.98 18.26
N GLY A 107 -34.69 -4.03 19.11
CA GLY A 107 -34.66 -4.20 20.57
C GLY A 107 -33.34 -3.93 21.30
N ASN A 108 -32.26 -3.48 20.65
CA ASN A 108 -31.03 -3.03 21.33
C ASN A 108 -30.60 -1.61 20.91
N THR A 109 -29.88 -0.90 21.79
CA THR A 109 -29.28 0.42 21.55
C THR A 109 -27.76 0.32 21.32
N HIS A 110 -27.30 -0.80 20.74
CA HIS A 110 -25.89 -1.05 20.50
C HIS A 110 -25.32 -0.11 19.42
N PHE A 111 -26.11 0.19 18.38
CA PHE A 111 -25.71 1.06 17.28
C PHE A 111 -25.37 2.48 17.75
N GLU A 112 -26.18 3.05 18.63
CA GLU A 112 -26.03 4.43 19.12
C GLU A 112 -24.81 4.58 20.02
N ARG A 113 -24.56 3.58 20.88
CA ARG A 113 -23.34 3.51 21.70
C ARG A 113 -22.09 3.38 20.83
N TRP A 114 -22.18 2.54 19.81
CA TRP A 114 -21.08 2.34 18.87
C TRP A 114 -20.80 3.62 18.08
N ILE A 115 -21.81 4.28 17.52
CA ILE A 115 -21.56 5.45 16.67
C ILE A 115 -21.06 6.66 17.45
N MET A 116 -21.53 6.83 18.70
CA MET A 116 -21.00 7.85 19.59
C MET A 116 -19.56 7.56 20.00
N SER A 117 -19.18 6.29 20.20
CA SER A 117 -17.77 5.94 20.46
C SER A 117 -16.86 6.17 19.24
N GLN A 118 -17.39 6.08 18.02
CA GLN A 118 -16.64 6.39 16.80
C GLN A 118 -16.58 7.88 16.48
N THR A 119 -17.61 8.65 16.83
CA THR A 119 -17.78 10.05 16.42
C THR A 119 -17.29 11.03 17.49
N ALA A 120 -17.48 10.74 18.78
CA ALA A 120 -17.07 11.62 19.88
C ALA A 120 -15.57 12.01 19.83
N PRO A 121 -14.62 11.09 19.55
CA PRO A 121 -13.21 11.47 19.40
C PRO A 121 -12.96 12.50 18.28
N ARG A 122 -13.77 12.49 17.21
CA ARG A 122 -13.60 13.41 16.07
C ARG A 122 -14.16 14.80 16.34
N ILE A 123 -15.14 14.92 17.23
CA ILE A 123 -15.83 16.17 17.58
C ILE A 123 -15.20 16.79 18.83
N GLY A 124 -14.57 16.00 19.70
CA GLY A 124 -13.91 16.48 20.92
C GLY A 124 -14.90 17.00 21.96
N GLU A 125 -14.51 18.05 22.68
CA GLU A 125 -15.33 18.68 23.75
C GLU A 125 -16.69 19.20 23.24
N ALA A 126 -16.81 19.53 21.95
CA ALA A 126 -18.09 19.92 21.36
C ALA A 126 -19.13 18.78 21.36
N SER A 127 -18.72 17.54 21.66
CA SER A 127 -19.61 16.40 21.81
C SER A 127 -20.30 16.30 23.18
N ASP A 128 -19.88 17.08 24.18
CA ASP A 128 -20.41 16.97 25.55
C ASP A 128 -21.93 17.06 25.63
N PRO A 129 -22.63 17.99 24.93
CA PRO A 129 -24.08 18.02 24.95
C PRO A 129 -24.74 16.78 24.31
N LEU A 130 -24.10 16.20 23.29
CA LEU A 130 -24.57 14.97 22.64
C LEU A 130 -24.33 13.74 23.53
N THR A 131 -23.19 13.70 24.22
CA THR A 131 -22.85 12.63 25.16
C THR A 131 -23.79 12.64 26.36
N GLN A 132 -24.08 13.83 26.91
CA GLN A 132 -25.08 13.97 27.96
C GLN A 132 -26.46 13.54 27.49
N GLU A 133 -26.89 13.95 26.28
CA GLU A 133 -28.18 13.51 25.74
C GLU A 133 -28.23 11.99 25.47
N LEU A 134 -27.12 11.37 25.06
CA LEU A 134 -27.00 9.92 24.96
C LEU A 134 -27.24 9.26 26.33
N THR A 135 -26.59 9.76 27.38
CA THR A 135 -26.76 9.27 28.76
C THR A 135 -28.20 9.45 29.23
N ASP A 136 -28.81 10.62 28.99
CA ASP A 136 -30.19 10.89 29.39
C ASP A 136 -31.19 9.92 28.72
N LEU A 137 -31.00 9.62 27.42
CA LEU A 137 -31.83 8.65 26.70
C LEU A 137 -31.64 7.22 27.24
N GLN A 138 -30.43 6.87 27.69
CA GLN A 138 -30.12 5.58 28.30
C GLN A 138 -30.77 5.45 29.69
N ASP A 139 -30.59 6.46 30.54
CA ASP A 139 -31.14 6.47 31.91
C ASP A 139 -32.66 6.45 31.89
N ALA A 140 -33.27 7.13 30.93
CA ALA A 140 -34.72 7.08 30.69
C ALA A 140 -35.21 5.75 30.08
N LYS A 141 -34.30 4.81 29.75
CA LYS A 141 -34.60 3.50 29.14
C LYS A 141 -35.48 3.61 27.90
N ILE A 142 -35.18 4.59 27.05
CA ILE A 142 -35.92 4.85 25.82
C ILE A 142 -35.80 3.64 24.88
N ALA A 143 -36.91 3.21 24.29
CA ALA A 143 -36.94 2.09 23.35
C ALA A 143 -35.99 2.35 22.16
N SER A 144 -35.32 1.30 21.65
CA SER A 144 -34.43 1.44 20.47
C SER A 144 -35.19 1.79 19.18
N SER A 145 -36.53 1.71 19.20
CA SER A 145 -37.42 2.19 18.15
C SER A 145 -37.75 3.68 18.26
N ASP A 146 -37.28 4.40 19.28
CA ASP A 146 -37.54 5.83 19.41
C ASP A 146 -36.69 6.62 18.38
N PRO A 147 -37.29 7.53 17.59
CA PRO A 147 -36.57 8.29 16.57
C PRO A 147 -35.47 9.20 17.14
N ARG A 148 -35.52 9.54 18.44
CA ARG A 148 -34.49 10.38 19.08
C ARG A 148 -33.07 9.81 18.98
N TRP A 149 -32.93 8.49 18.89
CA TRP A 149 -31.65 7.83 18.67
C TRP A 149 -31.01 8.19 17.32
N LEU A 150 -31.78 8.11 16.23
CA LEU A 150 -31.32 8.45 14.89
C LEU A 150 -31.12 9.95 14.71
N GLU A 151 -31.94 10.76 15.39
CA GLU A 151 -31.80 12.21 15.39
C GLU A 151 -30.55 12.67 16.14
N LEU A 152 -30.18 11.99 17.23
CA LEU A 152 -28.91 12.22 17.92
C LEU A 152 -27.71 11.94 16.99
N PHE A 153 -27.73 10.82 16.26
CA PHE A 153 -26.72 10.49 15.25
C PHE A 153 -26.65 11.58 14.16
N ALA A 154 -27.79 11.98 13.60
CA ALA A 154 -27.84 12.96 12.53
C ALA A 154 -27.31 14.33 12.97
N ARG A 155 -27.60 14.76 14.21
CA ARG A 155 -27.04 15.99 14.80
C ARG A 155 -25.54 15.89 15.04
N ALA A 156 -25.03 14.74 15.49
CA ALA A 156 -23.59 14.51 15.60
C ALA A 156 -22.87 14.67 14.24
N ARG A 157 -23.45 14.12 13.17
CA ARG A 157 -22.94 14.29 11.80
C ARG A 157 -22.98 15.73 11.32
N ARG A 158 -24.05 16.48 11.62
CA ARG A 158 -24.14 17.91 11.30
C ARG A 158 -23.05 18.74 11.98
N LEU A 159 -22.77 18.45 13.25
CA LEU A 159 -21.69 19.09 13.98
C LEU A 159 -20.33 18.74 13.35
N GLU A 160 -20.07 17.47 13.03
CA GLU A 160 -18.83 17.06 12.34
C GLU A 160 -18.65 17.76 10.98
N ASP A 161 -19.71 17.90 10.19
CA ASP A 161 -19.66 18.60 8.91
C ASP A 161 -19.30 20.10 9.08
N ILE A 162 -19.87 20.78 10.09
CA ILE A 162 -19.49 22.17 10.39
C ILE A 162 -18.05 22.24 10.86
N LEU A 163 -17.65 21.41 11.82
CA LEU A 163 -16.28 21.38 12.33
C LEU A 163 -15.28 21.13 11.20
N THR A 164 -15.64 20.31 10.21
CA THR A 164 -14.83 20.06 9.02
C THR A 164 -14.62 21.33 8.19
N VAL A 165 -15.64 22.19 8.08
CA VAL A 165 -15.53 23.48 7.38
C VAL A 165 -14.82 24.51 8.25
N THR A 166 -15.16 24.65 9.53
CA THR A 166 -14.61 25.69 10.42
C THR A 166 -13.15 25.46 10.77
N ARG A 167 -12.68 24.20 10.81
CA ARG A 167 -11.25 23.87 10.95
C ARG A 167 -10.38 24.43 9.83
N GLN A 168 -10.98 24.81 8.69
CA GLN A 168 -10.28 25.47 7.59
C GLN A 168 -10.27 27.00 7.75
N LEU A 169 -10.90 27.57 8.78
CA LEU A 169 -10.88 29.00 9.07
C LEU A 169 -9.60 29.40 9.83
N TRP A 170 -8.92 30.39 9.27
CA TRP A 170 -7.64 30.88 9.79
C TRP A 170 -7.75 31.91 10.92
N LEU A 171 -8.89 32.59 11.05
CA LEU A 171 -9.14 33.52 12.16
C LEU A 171 -9.82 32.75 13.31
N GLY A 172 -9.13 32.65 14.44
CA GLY A 172 -9.61 31.95 15.62
C GLY A 172 -10.97 32.45 16.10
N GLU A 173 -11.22 33.76 16.08
CA GLU A 173 -12.52 34.32 16.47
C GLU A 173 -13.67 33.84 15.59
N LEU A 174 -13.48 33.79 14.27
CA LEU A 174 -14.50 33.31 13.35
C LEU A 174 -14.73 31.81 13.53
N ARG A 175 -13.64 31.03 13.64
CA ARG A 175 -13.72 29.59 13.88
C ARG A 175 -14.50 29.32 15.17
N ASN A 176 -14.04 29.86 16.30
CA ASN A 176 -14.63 29.64 17.61
C ASN A 176 -16.10 30.07 17.64
N ALA A 177 -16.44 31.21 17.04
CA ALA A 177 -17.83 31.67 17.00
C ALA A 177 -18.74 30.77 16.17
N PHE A 178 -18.27 30.21 15.04
CA PHE A 178 -19.07 29.24 14.26
C PHE A 178 -19.21 27.90 14.98
N GLU A 179 -18.13 27.43 15.62
CA GLU A 179 -18.16 26.20 16.41
C GLU A 179 -19.07 26.34 17.65
N GLU A 180 -19.07 27.51 18.29
CA GLU A 180 -19.97 27.83 19.39
C GLU A 180 -21.43 27.92 18.93
N GLN A 181 -21.71 28.57 17.79
CA GLN A 181 -23.05 28.57 17.21
C GLN A 181 -23.55 27.16 16.89
N ALA A 182 -22.67 26.30 16.35
CA ALA A 182 -23.00 24.90 16.08
C ALA A 182 -23.28 24.13 17.39
N THR A 183 -22.44 24.32 18.41
CA THR A 183 -22.60 23.70 19.73
C THR A 183 -23.89 24.18 20.40
N GLU A 184 -24.25 25.45 20.26
CA GLU A 184 -25.49 26.01 20.80
C GLU A 184 -26.72 25.45 20.07
N MET A 185 -26.63 25.22 18.76
CA MET A 185 -27.67 24.50 18.02
C MET A 185 -27.86 23.07 18.53
N ILE A 186 -26.77 22.39 18.92
CA ILE A 186 -26.86 21.09 19.59
C ILE A 186 -27.53 21.20 20.96
N ARG A 187 -27.10 22.13 21.83
CA ARG A 187 -27.69 22.35 23.17
C ARG A 187 -29.17 22.67 23.09
N SER A 188 -29.56 23.49 22.11
CA SER A 188 -30.93 23.86 21.80
C SER A 188 -31.73 22.76 21.07
N LYS A 189 -31.12 21.59 20.83
CA LYS A 189 -31.72 20.44 20.14
C LYS A 189 -32.34 20.77 18.79
N VAL A 190 -31.65 21.62 18.01
CA VAL A 190 -32.08 22.01 16.67
C VAL A 190 -32.10 20.77 15.77
N PRO A 191 -33.25 20.43 15.13
CA PRO A 191 -33.35 19.25 14.28
C PRO A 191 -32.28 19.22 13.18
N SER A 192 -31.76 18.04 12.87
CA SER A 192 -30.68 17.82 11.88
C SER A 192 -31.05 18.26 10.46
N GLU A 193 -32.35 18.39 10.17
CA GLU A 193 -32.93 18.82 8.90
C GLU A 193 -33.19 20.33 8.85
N ASP A 194 -33.04 21.05 9.97
CA ASP A 194 -33.27 22.49 10.02
C ASP A 194 -32.31 23.22 9.08
N ALA A 195 -32.86 24.11 8.25
CA ALA A 195 -32.12 24.87 7.25
C ALA A 195 -31.00 25.74 7.85
N ARG A 196 -31.05 26.03 9.16
CA ARG A 196 -29.98 26.72 9.89
C ARG A 196 -28.65 25.98 9.84
N TRP A 197 -28.64 24.64 9.83
CA TRP A 197 -27.40 23.86 9.70
C TRP A 197 -26.71 24.17 8.38
N ASP A 198 -27.45 24.08 7.27
CA ASP A 198 -26.90 24.36 5.95
C ASP A 198 -26.57 25.84 5.77
N ALA A 199 -27.32 26.75 6.39
CA ALA A 199 -27.02 28.17 6.37
C ALA A 199 -25.69 28.47 7.06
N LEU A 200 -25.44 27.87 8.22
CA LEU A 200 -24.20 28.02 8.98
C LEU A 200 -23.00 27.46 8.19
N ILE A 201 -23.13 26.25 7.65
CA ILE A 201 -22.09 25.60 6.81
C ILE A 201 -21.77 26.48 5.60
N ARG A 202 -22.79 26.92 4.85
CA ARG A 202 -22.60 27.76 3.66
C ARG A 202 -21.94 29.09 4.01
N TRP A 203 -22.30 29.70 5.14
CA TRP A 203 -21.74 30.97 5.55
C TRP A 203 -20.30 30.83 6.03
N ALA A 204 -20.00 29.86 6.89
CA ALA A 204 -18.63 29.53 7.27
C ALA A 204 -17.76 29.23 6.03
N GLY A 205 -18.31 28.51 5.05
CA GLY A 205 -17.67 28.24 3.76
C GLY A 205 -17.35 29.50 2.93
N LYS A 206 -18.16 30.56 3.03
CA LYS A 206 -17.86 31.86 2.40
C LYS A 206 -16.77 32.64 3.12
N CYS A 207 -16.62 32.41 4.43
CA CYS A 207 -15.57 33.01 5.24
C CYS A 207 -14.23 32.30 5.09
N LEU A 208 -14.14 31.19 4.34
CA LEU A 208 -12.86 30.53 4.09
C LEU A 208 -11.94 31.42 3.26
N ASP A 209 -10.67 31.49 3.66
CA ASP A 209 -9.63 31.94 2.75
C ASP A 209 -9.14 30.79 1.88
N ARG A 210 -8.70 31.09 0.66
CA ARG A 210 -8.11 30.10 -0.25
C ARG A 210 -6.62 29.85 0.00
N GLY A 211 -5.98 30.58 0.92
CA GLY A 211 -4.60 30.34 1.34
C GLY A 211 -4.50 29.31 2.47
N GLU A 212 -3.41 28.54 2.48
CA GLU A 212 -3.19 27.47 3.47
C GLU A 212 -2.96 28.00 4.90
N VAL A 213 -3.50 27.26 5.88
CA VAL A 213 -3.53 27.60 7.31
C VAL A 213 -2.36 26.94 8.04
N ALA A 214 -1.70 27.71 8.92
CA ALA A 214 -0.53 27.30 9.69
C ALA A 214 -0.83 26.86 11.13
N HIS A 215 -1.66 27.67 11.78
CA HIS A 215 -2.08 27.59 13.18
C HIS A 215 -3.28 28.51 13.34
N VAL A 216 -4.16 28.22 14.30
CA VAL A 216 -5.35 29.05 14.57
C VAL A 216 -5.08 29.95 15.77
N GLY A 217 -4.55 31.14 15.50
CA GLY A 217 -4.48 32.23 16.47
C GLY A 217 -5.65 33.22 16.33
N SER A 218 -5.92 33.96 17.39
CA SER A 218 -6.91 35.04 17.39
C SER A 218 -6.24 36.43 17.25
N VAL A 219 -6.93 37.39 16.65
CA VAL A 219 -6.50 38.80 16.66
C VAL A 219 -6.32 39.29 18.10
N SER A 220 -7.22 38.89 18.99
CA SER A 220 -7.17 39.25 20.41
C SER A 220 -5.91 38.73 21.14
N GLU A 221 -5.33 37.62 20.67
CA GLU A 221 -4.08 37.06 21.21
C GLU A 221 -2.83 37.82 20.77
N LEU A 222 -2.86 38.54 19.64
CA LEU A 222 -1.67 39.20 19.09
C LEU A 222 -1.03 40.18 20.08
N LYS A 223 -1.83 40.86 20.91
CA LYS A 223 -1.32 41.75 21.95
C LYS A 223 -0.53 40.97 23.00
N SER A 224 -1.16 39.92 23.54
CA SER A 224 -0.54 39.02 24.51
C SER A 224 0.73 38.38 23.94
N ALA A 225 0.73 38.06 22.64
CA ALA A 225 1.89 37.52 21.94
C ALA A 225 3.08 38.48 21.97
N VAL A 226 2.87 39.74 21.62
CA VAL A 226 3.91 40.78 21.66
C VAL A 226 4.47 40.96 23.07
N GLU A 227 3.59 41.06 24.07
CA GLU A 227 3.99 41.23 25.48
C GLU A 227 4.76 40.01 26.01
N SER A 228 4.28 38.81 25.70
CA SER A 228 4.89 37.54 26.12
C SER A 228 6.26 37.34 25.46
N LEU A 229 6.40 37.60 24.15
CA LEU A 229 7.67 37.48 23.44
C LEU A 229 8.69 38.51 23.91
N ALA A 230 8.28 39.77 24.13
CA ALA A 230 9.16 40.81 24.66
C ALA A 230 9.68 40.49 26.07
N THR A 231 8.85 39.81 26.88
CA THR A 231 9.22 39.39 28.23
C THR A 231 10.09 38.13 28.22
N ALA A 232 9.74 37.14 27.39
CA ALA A 232 10.41 35.83 27.36
C ALA A 232 11.76 35.88 26.63
N MET A 233 11.93 36.80 25.67
CA MET A 233 13.12 36.92 24.84
C MET A 233 13.57 38.39 24.66
N PRO A 234 13.86 39.14 25.73
CA PRO A 234 14.10 40.59 25.67
C PRO A 234 15.28 40.99 24.78
N ASP A 235 16.32 40.13 24.71
CA ASP A 235 17.51 40.38 23.90
C ASP A 235 17.37 39.88 22.45
N ARG A 236 16.28 39.19 22.12
CA ARG A 236 16.11 38.52 20.82
C ARG A 236 14.88 39.00 20.05
N PHE A 237 13.79 39.36 20.73
CA PHE A 237 12.60 39.95 20.13
C PHE A 237 12.64 41.48 20.21
N SER A 238 12.54 42.16 19.06
CA SER A 238 12.70 43.62 18.98
C SER A 238 11.40 44.34 18.60
N GLY A 239 11.30 45.64 18.91
CA GLY A 239 10.20 46.48 18.43
C GLY A 239 8.85 46.30 19.13
N GLY A 240 8.79 45.63 20.29
CA GLY A 240 7.52 45.32 20.98
C GLY A 240 6.59 46.53 21.20
N GLN A 241 7.12 47.68 21.64
CA GLN A 241 6.31 48.90 21.81
C GLN A 241 5.72 49.43 20.49
N ALA A 242 6.46 49.32 19.39
CA ALA A 242 5.95 49.71 18.07
C ALA A 242 4.86 48.76 17.56
N PHE A 243 4.96 47.45 17.87
CA PHE A 243 3.90 46.48 17.58
C PHE A 243 2.64 46.76 18.38
N LEU A 244 2.76 47.06 19.68
CA LEU A 244 1.61 47.40 20.52
C LEU A 244 0.89 48.66 20.01
N ALA A 245 1.63 49.68 19.58
CA ALA A 245 1.05 50.87 18.95
C ALA A 245 0.32 50.54 17.64
N ARG A 246 0.96 49.79 16.73
CA ARG A 246 0.34 49.35 15.46
C ARG A 246 -0.93 48.52 15.71
N LEU A 247 -0.94 47.68 16.72
CA LEU A 247 -2.09 46.84 17.06
C LEU A 247 -3.22 47.68 17.66
N ALA A 248 -2.92 48.64 18.53
CA ALA A 248 -3.91 49.56 19.09
C ALA A 248 -4.67 50.35 17.99
N ASP A 249 -4.00 50.67 16.89
CA ASP A 249 -4.61 51.33 15.73
C ASP A 249 -5.45 50.37 14.86
N ALA A 250 -5.02 49.12 14.71
CA ALA A 250 -5.64 48.15 13.79
C ALA A 250 -6.76 47.31 14.40
N GLU A 251 -6.66 46.97 15.68
CA GLU A 251 -7.56 46.07 16.41
C GLU A 251 -9.04 46.51 16.37
N PRO A 252 -9.41 47.79 16.58
CA PRO A 252 -10.80 48.22 16.52
C PRO A 252 -11.43 47.95 15.15
N LYS A 253 -10.68 48.21 14.07
CA LYS A 253 -11.12 47.97 12.69
C LYS A 253 -11.27 46.48 12.42
N TRP A 254 -10.31 45.65 12.84
CA TRP A 254 -10.39 44.20 12.65
C TRP A 254 -11.58 43.60 13.41
N ASN A 255 -11.81 44.01 14.65
CA ASN A 255 -12.94 43.56 15.46
C ASN A 255 -14.28 43.96 14.85
N GLU A 256 -14.40 45.18 14.29
CA GLU A 256 -15.61 45.61 13.58
C GLU A 256 -15.88 44.74 12.34
N MET A 257 -14.85 44.41 11.57
CA MET A 257 -14.96 43.55 10.40
C MET A 257 -15.37 42.12 10.78
N ILE A 258 -14.76 41.54 11.82
CA ILE A 258 -15.10 40.21 12.36
C ILE A 258 -16.56 40.21 12.83
N ALA A 259 -16.98 41.20 13.61
CA ALA A 259 -18.35 41.32 14.08
C ALA A 259 -19.35 41.39 12.91
N GLY A 260 -19.03 42.16 11.87
CA GLY A 260 -19.85 42.23 10.67
C GLY A 260 -19.93 40.90 9.89
N LEU A 261 -18.84 40.13 9.83
CA LEU A 261 -18.81 38.79 9.24
C LEU A 261 -19.68 37.80 10.03
N LEU A 262 -19.62 37.84 11.36
CA LEU A 262 -20.47 37.01 12.22
C LEU A 262 -21.96 37.41 12.11
N ALA A 263 -22.24 38.70 11.89
CA ALA A 263 -23.59 39.21 11.59
C ALA A 263 -24.05 38.96 10.14
N GLN A 264 -23.33 38.16 9.36
CA GLN A 264 -23.63 37.82 7.98
C GLN A 264 -23.73 39.02 7.01
N ASN A 265 -22.99 40.10 7.27
CA ASN A 265 -23.04 41.31 6.45
C ASN A 265 -22.30 41.09 5.10
N PRO A 266 -22.98 41.21 3.94
CA PRO A 266 -22.35 41.01 2.64
C PRO A 266 -21.22 42.00 2.32
N LYS A 267 -21.26 43.21 2.90
CA LYS A 267 -20.22 44.23 2.68
C LYS A 267 -18.89 43.85 3.34
N THR A 268 -18.93 43.33 4.57
CA THR A 268 -17.71 42.90 5.28
C THR A 268 -17.16 41.61 4.67
N LEU A 269 -18.02 40.74 4.12
CA LEU A 269 -17.56 39.57 3.35
C LEU A 269 -16.67 39.97 2.17
N GLY A 270 -16.98 41.06 1.46
CA GLY A 270 -16.15 41.58 0.38
C GLY A 270 -14.79 42.16 0.84
N GLN A 271 -14.64 42.50 2.12
CA GLN A 271 -13.41 43.05 2.71
C GLN A 271 -12.56 41.98 3.41
N LEU A 272 -13.07 40.75 3.50
CA LEU A 272 -12.41 39.64 4.16
C LEU A 272 -10.97 39.36 3.64
N PRO A 273 -10.68 39.39 2.32
CA PRO A 273 -9.30 39.23 1.83
C PRO A 273 -8.34 40.30 2.37
N THR A 274 -8.82 41.54 2.55
CA THR A 274 -8.03 42.63 3.13
C THR A 274 -7.72 42.37 4.60
N LEU A 275 -8.70 41.92 5.38
CA LEU A 275 -8.49 41.53 6.79
C LEU A 275 -7.46 40.40 6.89
N TYR A 276 -7.60 39.35 6.07
CA TYR A 276 -6.63 38.26 6.00
C TYR A 276 -5.22 38.77 5.66
N GLY A 277 -5.09 39.65 4.67
CA GLY A 277 -3.82 40.26 4.29
C GLY A 277 -3.17 41.06 5.42
N GLU A 278 -3.94 41.91 6.10
CA GLU A 278 -3.44 42.75 7.20
C GLU A 278 -2.97 41.91 8.40
N VAL A 279 -3.76 40.92 8.83
CA VAL A 279 -3.39 40.05 9.95
C VAL A 279 -2.20 39.15 9.56
N ARG A 280 -2.12 38.67 8.31
CA ARG A 280 -1.00 37.83 7.83
C ARG A 280 0.31 38.59 7.87
N GLU A 281 0.27 39.83 7.40
CA GLU A 281 1.44 40.69 7.39
C GLU A 281 1.86 41.06 8.81
N PHE A 282 0.92 41.24 9.73
CA PHE A 282 1.23 41.44 11.14
C PHE A 282 1.90 40.20 11.76
N ARG A 283 1.33 39.00 11.59
CA ARG A 283 1.93 37.73 12.05
C ARG A 283 3.31 37.50 11.46
N ARG A 284 3.48 37.77 10.16
CA ARG A 284 4.79 37.72 9.50
C ARG A 284 5.77 38.73 10.10
N SER A 285 5.32 39.95 10.39
CA SER A 285 6.14 40.96 11.04
C SER A 285 6.59 40.53 12.44
N LEU A 286 5.75 39.83 13.22
CA LEU A 286 6.13 39.27 14.53
C LEU A 286 7.29 38.27 14.39
N LEU A 287 7.21 37.36 13.43
CA LEU A 287 8.29 36.42 13.15
C LEU A 287 9.58 37.13 12.75
N LEU A 288 9.48 38.12 11.85
CA LEU A 288 10.63 38.90 11.38
C LEU A 288 11.25 39.81 12.48
N ALA A 289 10.54 40.05 13.58
CA ALA A 289 11.06 40.82 14.71
C ALA A 289 12.06 40.04 15.59
N VAL A 290 12.17 38.72 15.39
CA VAL A 290 13.20 37.88 15.98
C VAL A 290 14.55 38.19 15.32
N ARG A 291 15.53 38.56 16.12
CA ARG A 291 16.89 38.91 15.67
C ARG A 291 17.50 37.77 14.84
N GLY A 292 17.98 38.10 13.64
CA GLY A 292 18.61 37.15 12.72
C GLY A 292 17.63 36.41 11.80
N MET A 293 16.32 36.45 12.09
CA MET A 293 15.30 35.79 11.27
C MET A 293 15.15 36.42 9.88
N PRO A 294 15.11 37.77 9.71
CA PRO A 294 15.04 38.38 8.38
C PRO A 294 16.24 38.03 7.50
N GLU A 295 17.45 38.07 8.07
CA GLU A 295 18.68 37.73 7.35
C GLU A 295 18.68 36.25 6.96
N PHE A 296 18.30 35.36 7.88
CA PHE A 296 18.19 33.93 7.63
C PHE A 296 17.18 33.60 6.52
N LEU A 297 15.94 34.12 6.60
CA LEU A 297 14.93 33.86 5.58
C LEU A 297 15.29 34.50 4.24
N GLY A 298 16.00 35.63 4.26
CA GLY A 298 16.56 36.25 3.06
C GLY A 298 17.60 35.36 2.38
N MET A 299 18.52 34.79 3.16
CA MET A 299 19.52 33.83 2.67
C MET A 299 18.86 32.61 2.03
N TRP A 300 17.81 32.05 2.65
CA TRP A 300 17.12 30.85 2.20
C TRP A 300 15.90 31.12 1.32
N SER A 301 15.81 32.29 0.68
CA SER A 301 14.63 32.70 -0.10
C SER A 301 14.28 31.77 -1.29
N GLY A 302 15.22 30.94 -1.75
CA GLY A 302 14.98 29.90 -2.76
C GLY A 302 14.30 28.62 -2.24
N VAL A 303 14.08 28.52 -0.92
CA VAL A 303 13.42 27.37 -0.26
C VAL A 303 12.21 27.91 0.50
N ASP A 304 11.03 27.33 0.27
CA ASP A 304 9.78 27.78 0.90
C ASP A 304 9.63 27.32 2.37
N LEU A 305 10.57 27.77 3.22
CA LEU A 305 10.64 27.39 4.63
C LEU A 305 9.44 27.88 5.43
N GLN A 306 8.91 29.06 5.11
CA GLN A 306 7.78 29.60 5.86
C GLN A 306 6.52 28.76 5.63
N THR A 307 6.23 28.30 4.41
CA THR A 307 5.12 27.39 4.19
C THR A 307 5.38 26.03 4.83
N ASP A 308 6.59 25.48 4.67
CA ASP A 308 6.96 24.19 5.28
C ASP A 308 6.79 24.18 6.81
N TRP A 309 7.24 25.23 7.51
CA TRP A 309 7.09 25.33 8.96
C TRP A 309 5.63 25.40 9.39
N LYS A 310 4.78 26.07 8.61
CA LYS A 310 3.33 26.12 8.86
C LYS A 310 2.70 24.73 8.72
N GLU A 311 3.09 24.00 7.68
CA GLU A 311 2.63 22.62 7.46
C GLU A 311 3.11 21.68 8.57
N GLN A 312 4.37 21.78 8.99
CA GLN A 312 4.92 20.99 10.10
C GLN A 312 4.24 21.32 11.44
N TYR A 313 3.93 22.59 11.70
CA TYR A 313 3.22 23.01 12.91
C TYR A 313 1.83 22.36 12.96
N ALA A 314 1.05 22.48 11.88
CA ALA A 314 -0.27 21.87 11.77
C ALA A 314 -0.23 20.33 11.88
N ALA A 315 0.78 19.68 11.30
CA ALA A 315 0.97 18.24 11.42
C ALA A 315 1.25 17.82 12.88
N LEU A 316 2.07 18.58 13.61
CA LEU A 316 2.32 18.31 15.03
C LEU A 316 1.10 18.59 15.90
N GLU A 317 0.30 19.63 15.62
CA GLU A 317 -0.98 19.84 16.30
C GLU A 317 -1.92 18.64 16.11
N HIS A 318 -1.96 18.07 14.91
CA HIS A 318 -2.71 16.86 14.62
C HIS A 318 -2.20 15.66 15.43
N ASP A 319 -0.89 15.45 15.50
CA ASP A 319 -0.28 14.38 16.28
C ASP A 319 -0.51 14.52 17.79
N LEU A 320 -0.41 15.75 18.32
CA LEU A 320 -0.65 16.06 19.74
C LEU A 320 -2.09 15.83 20.18
N ALA A 321 -3.04 15.88 19.24
CA ALA A 321 -4.43 15.54 19.49
C ALA A 321 -4.68 14.02 19.57
N ASP A 322 -3.74 13.19 19.10
CA ASP A 322 -3.85 11.73 19.05
C ASP A 322 -2.69 11.02 19.79
N ARG A 323 -2.45 11.41 21.04
CA ARG A 323 -1.35 10.85 21.87
C ARG A 323 -1.49 9.36 22.13
N ALA A 324 -2.72 8.88 22.31
CA ALA A 324 -2.99 7.47 22.59
C ALA A 324 -2.45 6.54 21.49
N ARG A 325 -2.41 7.02 20.24
CA ARG A 325 -1.78 6.28 19.13
C ARG A 325 -0.29 6.08 19.36
N PHE A 326 0.43 7.11 19.80
CA PHE A 326 1.87 7.04 20.07
C PHE A 326 2.18 6.10 21.23
N ASP A 327 1.37 6.11 22.30
CA ASP A 327 1.50 5.17 23.41
C ASP A 327 1.36 3.70 22.93
N GLY A 328 0.42 3.45 22.02
CA GLY A 328 0.16 2.12 21.45
C GLY A 328 1.28 1.55 20.58
N ILE A 329 2.16 2.40 20.03
CA ILE A 329 3.26 2.00 19.14
C ILE A 329 4.65 2.26 19.73
N ALA A 330 4.75 2.71 20.98
CA ALA A 330 6.02 3.11 21.59
C ALA A 330 7.06 1.98 21.65
N ALA A 331 6.64 0.72 21.72
CA ALA A 331 7.55 -0.43 21.70
C ALA A 331 8.08 -0.76 20.28
N GLU A 332 7.46 -0.22 19.24
CA GLU A 332 7.78 -0.49 17.83
C GLU A 332 8.69 0.58 17.21
N VAL A 333 8.97 1.69 17.90
CA VAL A 333 9.80 2.77 17.35
C VAL A 333 11.28 2.51 17.53
N PHE A 334 12.10 3.03 16.61
CA PHE A 334 13.55 2.91 16.70
C PHE A 334 14.14 3.82 17.78
N ARG A 335 13.65 5.07 17.86
CA ARG A 335 14.05 6.08 18.86
C ARG A 335 12.79 6.62 19.53
N SER A 336 12.76 6.67 20.86
CA SER A 336 11.61 7.21 21.59
C SER A 336 11.44 8.71 21.37
N GLU A 337 12.51 9.42 21.01
CA GLU A 337 12.49 10.85 20.69
C GLU A 337 11.60 11.19 19.49
N SER A 338 11.39 10.23 18.58
CA SER A 338 10.49 10.36 17.43
C SER A 338 9.00 10.41 17.80
N LEU A 339 8.63 10.01 19.01
CA LEU A 339 7.24 10.05 19.48
C LEU A 339 6.82 11.48 19.85
N VAL A 340 5.52 11.69 19.97
CA VAL A 340 4.95 12.76 20.79
C VAL A 340 4.84 12.24 22.22
N LEU A 341 5.45 12.95 23.17
CA LEU A 341 5.53 12.53 24.57
C LEU A 341 4.47 13.24 25.43
N PRO A 342 4.09 12.68 26.60
CA PRO A 342 3.15 13.32 27.52
C PRO A 342 3.55 14.74 27.94
N GLU A 343 4.85 15.02 28.03
CA GLU A 343 5.39 16.32 28.43
C GLU A 343 5.33 17.39 27.33
N ASP A 344 5.16 16.98 26.06
CA ASP A 344 5.09 17.92 24.94
C ASP A 344 3.74 18.66 25.00
N ARG A 345 3.72 19.95 25.37
CA ARG A 345 2.46 20.70 25.51
C ARG A 345 1.88 21.13 24.17
N ASP A 346 2.74 21.38 23.19
CA ASP A 346 2.40 21.87 21.86
C ASP A 346 3.55 21.60 20.84
N PRO A 347 3.43 22.01 19.56
CA PRO A 347 4.47 21.76 18.56
C PRO A 347 5.85 22.34 18.88
N ALA A 348 5.92 23.48 19.60
CA ALA A 348 7.20 24.12 19.94
C ALA A 348 7.99 23.26 20.93
N ASP A 349 7.32 22.65 21.91
CA ASP A 349 7.94 21.71 22.84
C ASP A 349 8.54 20.50 22.10
N VAL A 350 7.77 19.90 21.17
CA VAL A 350 8.21 18.75 20.37
C VAL A 350 9.47 19.08 19.58
N VAL A 351 9.47 20.19 18.83
CA VAL A 351 10.63 20.57 17.99
C VAL A 351 11.85 20.90 18.83
N LEU A 352 11.71 21.61 19.95
CA LEU A 352 12.84 21.91 20.83
C LEU A 352 13.48 20.64 21.40
N ARG A 353 12.65 19.68 21.83
CA ARG A 353 13.12 18.39 22.36
C ARG A 353 13.83 17.57 21.29
N ARG A 354 13.24 17.42 20.10
CA ARG A 354 13.86 16.69 18.98
C ARG A 354 15.13 17.37 18.47
N THR A 355 15.18 18.71 18.49
CA THR A 355 16.39 19.48 18.17
C THR A 355 17.49 19.28 19.21
N ALA A 356 17.13 19.14 20.49
CA ALA A 356 18.09 18.80 21.54
C ALA A 356 18.69 17.40 21.35
N ALA A 357 17.88 16.42 20.96
CA ALA A 357 18.33 15.07 20.64
C ALA A 357 19.32 15.06 19.45
N LEU A 358 18.96 15.75 18.36
CA LEU A 358 19.85 15.97 17.20
C LEU A 358 21.19 16.60 17.61
N LEU A 359 21.16 17.68 18.39
CA LEU A 359 22.38 18.36 18.83
C LEU A 359 23.24 17.45 19.73
N ALA A 360 22.62 16.68 20.61
CA ALA A 360 23.31 15.74 21.48
C ALA A 360 24.02 14.64 20.65
N ASP A 361 23.35 14.10 19.65
CA ASP A 361 23.92 13.10 18.74
C ASP A 361 25.12 13.66 17.96
N LEU A 362 24.97 14.83 17.32
CA LEU A 362 26.06 15.46 16.56
C LEU A 362 27.28 15.79 17.43
N ARG A 363 27.08 16.15 18.70
CA ARG A 363 28.19 16.39 19.63
C ARG A 363 28.89 15.10 20.07
N SER A 364 28.17 13.98 20.09
CA SER A 364 28.76 12.68 20.42
C SER A 364 29.66 12.17 19.29
N THR A 365 29.38 12.58 18.05
CA THR A 365 30.07 12.13 16.83
C THR A 365 31.08 13.14 16.29
N THR A 366 30.96 14.43 16.64
CA THR A 366 31.77 15.52 16.07
C THR A 366 32.27 16.49 17.15
N VAL A 367 33.55 16.87 17.10
CA VAL A 367 34.14 17.90 17.98
C VAL A 367 34.17 19.25 17.27
N ALA A 368 33.00 19.88 17.11
CA ALA A 368 32.88 21.22 16.50
C ALA A 368 32.58 22.29 17.58
N PRO A 369 33.43 23.32 17.76
CA PRO A 369 33.23 24.38 18.76
C PRO A 369 31.91 25.15 18.57
N GLU A 370 31.43 25.27 17.32
CA GLU A 370 30.18 25.94 16.96
C GLU A 370 28.95 25.30 17.62
N LEU A 371 28.97 23.98 17.90
CA LEU A 371 27.84 23.28 18.52
C LEU A 371 27.59 23.73 19.97
N ALA A 372 28.61 24.24 20.67
CA ALA A 372 28.45 24.78 22.02
C ALA A 372 27.64 26.09 22.03
N ALA A 373 27.75 26.92 20.99
CA ALA A 373 26.96 28.13 20.86
C ALA A 373 25.48 27.79 20.60
N PHE A 374 25.21 26.83 19.72
CA PHE A 374 23.85 26.34 19.47
C PHE A 374 23.21 25.73 20.72
N GLU A 375 23.98 25.05 21.58
CA GLU A 375 23.46 24.54 22.85
C GLU A 375 22.97 25.68 23.78
N GLN A 376 23.73 26.78 23.86
CA GLN A 376 23.33 27.92 24.67
C GLN A 376 22.08 28.60 24.11
N GLU A 377 22.00 28.74 22.79
CA GLU A 377 20.84 29.30 22.11
C GLU A 377 19.59 28.42 22.29
N LEU A 378 19.74 27.09 22.13
CA LEU A 378 18.65 26.14 22.36
C LEU A 378 18.14 26.19 23.80
N LYS A 379 19.04 26.29 24.79
CA LYS A 379 18.66 26.48 26.21
C LYS A 379 17.95 27.81 26.44
N ALA A 380 18.32 28.87 25.74
CA ALA A 380 17.62 30.15 25.81
C ALA A 380 16.21 30.05 25.22
N LEU A 381 16.06 29.45 24.03
CA LEU A 381 14.76 29.22 23.41
C LEU A 381 13.87 28.31 24.26
N ALA A 382 14.40 27.23 24.83
CA ALA A 382 13.66 26.35 25.73
C ALA A 382 13.14 27.09 26.98
N ARG A 383 13.95 27.98 27.58
CA ARG A 383 13.51 28.82 28.71
C ARG A 383 12.42 29.81 28.31
N ALA A 384 12.61 30.50 27.18
CA ALA A 384 11.61 31.42 26.66
C ALA A 384 10.29 30.72 26.36
N ASN A 385 10.38 29.55 25.74
CA ASN A 385 9.25 28.68 25.47
C ASN A 385 8.56 28.22 26.76
N LEU A 386 9.27 27.86 27.82
CA LEU A 386 8.62 27.57 29.11
C LEU A 386 7.91 28.79 29.72
N ALA A 387 8.41 30.01 29.49
CA ALA A 387 7.86 31.24 30.04
C ALA A 387 6.60 31.75 29.31
N VAL A 388 6.41 31.41 28.03
CA VAL A 388 5.22 31.78 27.27
C VAL A 388 4.07 30.78 27.53
N PRO A 389 2.88 31.24 27.97
CA PRO A 389 1.71 30.38 28.13
C PRO A 389 1.34 29.65 26.84
N ARG A 390 0.95 28.38 26.94
CA ARG A 390 0.58 27.56 25.76
C ARG A 390 -0.65 28.10 25.03
N GLU A 391 -1.51 28.80 25.74
CA GLU A 391 -2.72 29.43 25.22
C GLU A 391 -2.40 30.58 24.25
N ASN A 392 -1.17 31.11 24.29
CA ASN A 392 -0.71 32.16 23.40
C ASN A 392 -0.15 31.58 22.09
N VAL A 393 -1.02 30.98 21.27
CA VAL A 393 -0.65 30.22 20.06
C VAL A 393 0.25 31.04 19.12
N GLU A 394 0.02 32.34 19.02
CA GLU A 394 0.82 33.25 18.19
C GLU A 394 2.28 33.36 18.65
N ALA A 395 2.52 33.57 19.94
CA ALA A 395 3.89 33.59 20.47
C ALA A 395 4.54 32.21 20.42
N ARG A 396 3.76 31.15 20.66
CA ARG A 396 4.22 29.75 20.56
C ARG A 396 4.68 29.40 19.14
N TYR A 397 3.97 29.85 18.11
CA TYR A 397 4.39 29.68 16.73
C TYR A 397 5.71 30.40 16.41
N VAL A 398 5.91 31.63 16.91
CA VAL A 398 7.19 32.35 16.72
C VAL A 398 8.36 31.59 17.34
N LEU A 399 8.18 31.05 18.55
CA LEU A 399 9.18 30.21 19.22
C LEU A 399 9.44 28.90 18.46
N PHE A 400 8.40 28.26 17.94
CA PHE A 400 8.52 27.08 17.07
C PHE A 400 9.34 27.39 15.81
N ALA A 401 9.02 28.49 15.11
CA ALA A 401 9.71 28.86 13.87
C ALA A 401 11.20 29.18 14.13
N ASP A 402 11.51 29.83 15.25
CA ASP A 402 12.89 30.08 15.66
C ASP A 402 13.64 28.80 16.09
N ALA A 403 12.93 27.84 16.68
CA ALA A 403 13.46 26.50 16.93
C ALA A 403 13.74 25.75 15.61
N CYS A 404 12.85 25.82 14.62
CA CYS A 404 13.07 25.24 13.28
C CYS A 404 14.27 25.89 12.56
N ARG A 405 14.42 27.22 12.68
CA ARG A 405 15.61 27.93 12.19
C ARG A 405 16.89 27.37 12.80
N LEU A 406 16.94 27.27 14.13
CA LEU A 406 18.11 26.73 14.86
C LEU A 406 18.36 25.25 14.51
N ARG A 407 17.30 24.45 14.41
CA ARG A 407 17.35 23.04 14.01
C ARG A 407 18.01 22.87 12.65
N ARG A 408 17.66 23.68 11.66
CA ARG A 408 18.31 23.67 10.33
C ARG A 408 19.80 23.96 10.42
N GLU A 409 20.18 24.99 11.17
CA GLU A 409 21.59 25.36 11.33
C GLU A 409 22.40 24.24 11.97
N ILE A 410 21.83 23.56 12.98
CA ILE A 410 22.42 22.38 13.63
C ILE A 410 22.49 21.21 12.65
N ALA A 411 21.38 20.85 12.00
CA ALA A 411 21.29 19.70 11.10
C ALA A 411 22.31 19.77 9.96
N PHE A 412 22.53 20.97 9.41
CA PHE A 412 23.47 21.19 8.31
C PHE A 412 24.94 21.28 8.75
N ARG A 413 25.23 21.07 10.04
CA ARG A 413 26.59 20.77 10.54
C ARG A 413 26.90 19.28 10.61
N ASN A 414 25.96 18.42 10.23
CA ASN A 414 26.19 16.99 10.21
C ASN A 414 27.30 16.63 9.20
N PRO A 415 28.41 16.00 9.62
CA PRO A 415 29.52 15.65 8.72
C PRO A 415 29.15 14.62 7.66
N LEU A 416 28.03 13.90 7.81
CA LEU A 416 27.52 12.98 6.78
C LEU A 416 27.05 13.71 5.52
N LEU A 417 26.80 15.02 5.61
CA LEU A 417 26.36 15.89 4.52
C LEU A 417 27.53 16.46 3.69
N ASP A 418 28.71 15.84 3.76
CA ASP A 418 29.90 16.22 2.99
C ASP A 418 29.80 15.79 1.51
N PHE A 419 28.85 16.40 0.81
CA PHE A 419 28.68 16.30 -0.63
C PHE A 419 27.93 17.53 -1.16
N ASP A 420 28.24 17.92 -2.39
CA ASP A 420 27.76 19.15 -3.00
C ASP A 420 26.67 18.92 -4.05
N LYS A 421 26.31 17.67 -4.35
CA LYS A 421 25.33 17.33 -5.40
C LYS A 421 24.36 16.23 -4.99
N LEU A 422 23.08 16.47 -5.28
CA LEU A 422 22.02 15.47 -5.20
C LEU A 422 21.41 15.25 -6.59
N LEU A 423 21.35 13.99 -7.02
CA LEU A 423 20.50 13.54 -8.12
C LEU A 423 19.08 13.33 -7.60
N PHE A 424 18.08 13.70 -8.37
CA PHE A 424 16.68 13.37 -8.12
C PHE A 424 15.87 13.44 -9.43
N ILE A 425 14.63 12.97 -9.42
CA ILE A 425 13.70 13.16 -10.55
C ILE A 425 12.54 14.06 -10.15
N LYS A 426 12.07 14.87 -11.09
CA LYS A 426 10.75 15.49 -11.04
C LYS A 426 9.79 14.62 -11.85
N ARG A 427 8.65 14.25 -11.29
CA ARG A 427 7.58 13.55 -12.02
C ARG A 427 6.23 13.77 -11.37
N HIS A 428 5.17 13.57 -12.15
CA HIS A 428 3.82 13.43 -11.59
C HIS A 428 3.61 12.01 -11.08
N LEU A 429 2.70 11.85 -10.11
CA LEU A 429 2.21 10.53 -9.72
C LEU A 429 1.46 9.87 -10.89
N ALA A 430 1.52 8.53 -10.95
CA ALA A 430 0.83 7.77 -11.98
C ALA A 430 -0.69 8.02 -11.96
N ILE A 431 -1.34 7.90 -13.13
CA ILE A 431 -2.78 8.17 -13.31
C ILE A 431 -3.63 7.25 -12.42
N TYR A 432 -3.20 6.00 -12.27
CA TYR A 432 -3.91 4.97 -11.52
C TYR A 432 -3.20 4.70 -10.19
N ASN A 433 -3.95 4.71 -9.09
CA ASN A 433 -3.38 4.58 -7.76
C ASN A 433 -3.38 3.12 -7.29
N HIS A 434 -2.34 2.38 -7.68
CA HIS A 434 -2.11 1.00 -7.25
C HIS A 434 -0.64 0.63 -7.38
N MET A 435 -0.16 -0.31 -6.56
CA MET A 435 1.27 -0.58 -6.44
C MET A 435 1.86 -1.11 -7.76
N CYS A 436 1.07 -1.84 -8.54
CA CYS A 436 1.54 -2.38 -9.81
C CYS A 436 1.56 -1.35 -10.95
N ASP A 437 0.47 -0.62 -11.12
CA ASP A 437 0.20 0.15 -12.33
C ASP A 437 1.07 1.39 -12.47
N GLN A 438 1.65 1.88 -11.37
CA GLN A 438 2.56 3.02 -11.38
C GLN A 438 3.83 2.79 -12.22
N TYR A 439 4.13 1.52 -12.55
CA TYR A 439 5.29 1.11 -13.33
C TYR A 439 4.96 0.73 -14.78
N TYR A 440 3.70 0.82 -15.19
CA TYR A 440 3.35 0.74 -16.61
C TYR A 440 3.44 2.13 -17.22
N GLY A 441 4.23 2.28 -18.28
CA GLY A 441 4.41 3.56 -18.97
C GLY A 441 3.09 4.13 -19.53
N ILE A 442 2.09 3.28 -19.80
CA ILE A 442 0.75 3.72 -20.21
C ILE A 442 0.00 4.53 -19.13
N THR A 443 0.37 4.39 -17.85
CA THR A 443 -0.24 5.15 -16.75
C THR A 443 0.57 6.38 -16.35
N ALA A 444 1.73 6.60 -16.99
CA ALA A 444 2.56 7.75 -16.74
C ALA A 444 1.88 9.04 -17.20
N ARG A 445 2.11 10.12 -16.45
CA ARG A 445 1.74 11.48 -16.86
C ARG A 445 3.01 12.17 -17.36
N PRO A 446 3.02 12.70 -18.60
CA PRO A 446 4.16 13.48 -19.06
C PRO A 446 4.41 14.68 -18.16
N GLY A 447 5.68 14.98 -17.94
CA GLY A 447 6.16 16.10 -17.14
C GLY A 447 7.46 15.77 -16.40
N GLY A 448 8.16 16.81 -15.94
CA GLY A 448 9.35 16.68 -15.10
C GLY A 448 10.67 16.46 -15.85
N ALA A 449 11.69 16.02 -15.10
CA ALA A 449 13.08 16.00 -15.54
C ALA A 449 13.98 15.16 -14.62
N LEU A 450 15.11 14.68 -15.14
CA LEU A 450 16.23 14.18 -14.35
C LEU A 450 17.08 15.36 -13.88
N CYS A 451 17.11 15.63 -12.58
CA CYS A 451 17.64 16.88 -12.02
C CYS A 451 18.87 16.65 -11.15
N VAL A 452 19.77 17.64 -11.16
CA VAL A 452 20.84 17.77 -10.15
C VAL A 452 20.58 19.03 -9.33
N LEU A 453 20.60 18.88 -8.00
CA LEU A 453 20.62 19.98 -7.04
C LEU A 453 22.07 20.17 -6.58
N ASP A 454 22.67 21.28 -7.00
CA ASP A 454 24.00 21.72 -6.59
C ASP A 454 23.90 22.49 -5.26
N ASN A 455 24.86 22.29 -4.36
CA ASN A 455 24.97 22.87 -3.02
C ASN A 455 23.70 22.68 -2.13
N PRO A 456 23.16 21.46 -1.98
CA PRO A 456 21.84 21.21 -1.38
C PRO A 456 21.69 21.69 0.08
N PHE A 457 22.79 21.79 0.82
CA PHE A 457 22.80 22.19 2.24
C PHE A 457 23.26 23.64 2.45
N ARG A 458 23.28 24.45 1.39
CA ARG A 458 23.69 25.86 1.43
C ARG A 458 22.60 26.77 0.88
N PRO A 459 22.58 28.07 1.27
CA PRO A 459 21.56 29.00 0.81
C PRO A 459 21.59 29.28 -0.70
N ASP A 460 22.73 29.08 -1.35
CA ASP A 460 22.94 29.24 -2.80
C ASP A 460 22.64 27.96 -3.60
N ALA A 461 21.85 27.04 -3.04
CA ALA A 461 21.44 25.82 -3.72
C ALA A 461 20.75 26.13 -5.06
N SER A 462 21.11 25.36 -6.10
CA SER A 462 20.56 25.58 -7.44
C SER A 462 20.23 24.26 -8.13
N THR A 463 19.07 24.20 -8.77
CA THR A 463 18.62 23.02 -9.50
C THR A 463 18.83 23.19 -10.99
N ARG A 464 19.31 22.14 -11.66
CA ARG A 464 19.41 22.06 -13.13
C ARG A 464 18.85 20.75 -13.66
N ASP A 465 18.24 20.82 -14.83
CA ASP A 465 17.90 19.65 -15.64
C ASP A 465 19.19 19.10 -16.26
N LEU A 466 19.52 17.84 -15.93
CA LEU A 466 20.74 17.17 -16.39
C LEU A 466 20.70 16.88 -17.90
N LEU A 467 19.50 16.67 -18.47
CA LEU A 467 19.31 16.21 -19.85
C LEU A 467 18.93 17.33 -20.82
N LYS A 468 18.78 18.56 -20.34
CA LYS A 468 18.35 19.73 -21.13
C LYS A 468 19.03 19.85 -22.50
N ASP A 469 20.33 19.61 -22.54
CA ASP A 469 21.16 19.73 -23.74
C ASP A 469 21.65 18.38 -24.29
N SER A 470 21.25 17.27 -23.67
CA SER A 470 21.62 15.92 -24.08
C SER A 470 20.81 15.47 -25.30
N VAL A 471 21.47 14.71 -26.18
CA VAL A 471 20.85 14.04 -27.33
C VAL A 471 21.15 12.55 -27.20
N VAL A 472 20.17 11.69 -27.47
CA VAL A 472 20.37 10.24 -27.41
C VAL A 472 21.37 9.82 -28.50
N GLU A 473 22.46 9.18 -28.11
CA GLU A 473 23.57 8.77 -28.98
C GLU A 473 23.37 7.35 -29.55
N ARG A 474 22.62 6.50 -28.84
CA ARG A 474 22.38 5.09 -29.18
C ARG A 474 20.96 4.65 -28.80
N GLY A 475 20.40 3.72 -29.59
CA GLY A 475 19.09 3.11 -29.42
C GLY A 475 18.05 3.66 -30.40
N ARG A 476 16.78 3.30 -30.20
CA ARG A 476 15.66 3.69 -31.09
C ARG A 476 15.50 5.20 -31.19
N LEU A 477 15.69 5.91 -30.08
CA LEU A 477 15.55 7.37 -30.01
C LEU A 477 16.81 8.15 -30.43
N LYS A 478 17.78 7.50 -31.09
CA LYS A 478 19.03 8.16 -31.49
C LYS A 478 18.77 9.44 -32.29
N GLY A 479 19.39 10.53 -31.86
CA GLY A 479 19.24 11.86 -32.46
C GLY A 479 18.09 12.69 -31.88
N GLU A 480 17.24 12.11 -31.03
CA GLU A 480 16.19 12.83 -30.32
C GLU A 480 16.70 13.39 -28.98
N LYS A 481 16.10 14.51 -28.54
CA LYS A 481 16.16 14.94 -27.15
C LYS A 481 15.01 14.31 -26.38
N ILE A 482 15.26 13.86 -25.16
CA ILE A 482 14.21 13.37 -24.25
C ILE A 482 13.97 14.39 -23.15
N GLY A 483 12.74 14.48 -22.67
CA GLY A 483 12.33 15.42 -21.62
C GLY A 483 10.90 15.16 -21.18
N GLY A 484 10.50 15.82 -20.09
CA GLY A 484 9.13 15.73 -19.57
C GLY A 484 8.09 16.46 -20.43
N GLY A 485 8.52 17.36 -21.30
CA GLY A 485 7.62 18.28 -21.98
C GLY A 485 7.04 19.34 -21.03
N PRO A 486 5.97 20.03 -21.41
CA PRO A 486 5.36 21.04 -20.55
C PRO A 486 4.63 20.39 -19.35
N ASN A 487 4.79 20.98 -18.16
CA ASN A 487 3.94 20.66 -17.01
C ASN A 487 2.50 21.09 -17.34
N GLY A 488 1.63 20.12 -17.61
CA GLY A 488 0.27 20.33 -18.06
C GLY A 488 -0.75 19.62 -17.18
N ALA A 489 -1.90 20.25 -16.95
CA ALA A 489 -3.05 19.61 -16.33
C ALA A 489 -3.78 18.71 -17.36
N TRP A 490 -3.13 17.63 -17.77
CA TRP A 490 -3.67 16.69 -18.77
C TRP A 490 -4.87 15.92 -18.21
N ASN A 491 -6.00 15.96 -18.92
CA ASN A 491 -7.20 15.17 -18.60
C ASN A 491 -7.05 13.74 -19.14
N LEU A 492 -6.12 12.98 -18.53
CA LEU A 492 -5.89 11.58 -18.84
C LEU A 492 -6.66 10.66 -17.88
N ARG A 493 -7.20 9.56 -18.42
CA ARG A 493 -7.96 8.56 -17.68
C ARG A 493 -7.56 7.16 -18.11
N TYR A 494 -7.02 6.39 -17.17
CA TYR A 494 -6.78 4.96 -17.33
C TYR A 494 -7.97 4.19 -16.76
N ASN A 495 -8.54 3.27 -17.52
CA ASN A 495 -9.74 2.53 -17.12
C ASN A 495 -9.46 1.39 -16.11
N GLY A 496 -8.20 1.11 -15.80
CA GLY A 496 -7.82 -0.02 -14.95
C GLY A 496 -7.99 -1.38 -15.64
N VAL A 497 -8.19 -1.44 -16.95
CA VAL A 497 -8.26 -2.68 -17.74
C VAL A 497 -7.47 -2.55 -19.05
N GLY A 498 -6.39 -1.76 -19.03
CA GLY A 498 -5.44 -1.71 -20.13
C GLY A 498 -5.56 -0.53 -21.10
N SER A 499 -6.57 0.35 -20.96
CA SER A 499 -6.80 1.45 -21.92
C SER A 499 -6.63 2.83 -21.30
N LEU A 500 -5.96 3.72 -22.05
CA LEU A 500 -5.78 5.13 -21.73
C LEU A 500 -6.63 6.02 -22.67
N SER A 501 -7.41 6.92 -22.10
CA SER A 501 -8.22 7.90 -22.83
C SER A 501 -7.92 9.32 -22.34
N GLY A 502 -8.29 10.33 -23.15
CA GLY A 502 -8.10 11.73 -22.80
C GLY A 502 -7.22 12.48 -23.80
N ASP A 503 -6.62 13.57 -23.35
CA ASP A 503 -5.86 14.51 -24.20
C ASP A 503 -4.69 13.85 -24.92
N GLU A 504 -4.30 14.41 -26.07
CA GLU A 504 -2.98 14.17 -26.65
C GLU A 504 -1.91 14.89 -25.84
N THR A 505 -0.77 14.22 -25.65
CA THR A 505 0.29 14.68 -24.77
C THR A 505 1.59 14.88 -25.51
N GLU A 506 2.41 15.80 -25.01
CA GLU A 506 3.78 16.04 -25.47
C GLU A 506 4.75 15.81 -24.31
N GLY A 507 5.93 15.26 -24.63
CA GLY A 507 6.95 14.90 -23.66
C GLY A 507 6.70 13.54 -23.03
N GLY A 508 7.62 13.14 -22.14
CA GLY A 508 7.63 11.84 -21.49
C GLY A 508 7.63 11.94 -19.96
N SER A 509 7.99 10.85 -19.30
CA SER A 509 8.08 10.76 -17.83
C SER A 509 9.29 9.94 -17.41
N PHE A 510 9.85 10.27 -16.24
CA PHE A 510 11.04 9.64 -15.68
C PHE A 510 10.69 8.77 -14.46
N LEU A 511 11.45 7.70 -14.25
CA LEU A 511 11.30 6.80 -13.12
C LEU A 511 12.66 6.23 -12.67
N SER A 512 12.78 5.98 -11.37
CA SER A 512 13.81 5.15 -10.72
C SER A 512 15.26 5.37 -11.18
N PRO A 513 15.87 6.52 -10.87
CA PRO A 513 17.29 6.72 -11.12
C PRO A 513 18.16 5.87 -10.17
N ASP A 514 19.33 5.45 -10.64
CA ASP A 514 20.41 4.90 -9.80
C ASP A 514 21.79 5.38 -10.30
N VAL A 515 22.75 5.45 -9.37
CA VAL A 515 24.10 6.00 -9.61
C VAL A 515 25.15 4.91 -9.48
N SER A 516 26.04 4.83 -10.47
CA SER A 516 27.19 3.92 -10.46
C SER A 516 28.05 4.13 -9.22
N PHE A 517 28.73 3.09 -8.74
CA PHE A 517 29.55 3.19 -7.53
C PHE A 517 30.67 4.25 -7.63
N ASP A 518 31.18 4.51 -8.83
CA ASP A 518 32.18 5.56 -9.05
C ASP A 518 31.58 6.97 -9.20
N GLY A 519 30.26 7.11 -9.14
CA GLY A 519 29.54 8.38 -9.20
C GLY A 519 29.52 9.04 -10.58
N LYS A 520 29.90 8.33 -11.65
CA LYS A 520 30.06 8.93 -13.00
C LYS A 520 28.95 8.63 -13.97
N GLU A 521 28.22 7.54 -13.78
CA GLU A 521 27.13 7.11 -14.66
C GLU A 521 25.83 7.01 -13.87
N ILE A 522 24.74 7.39 -14.54
CA ILE A 522 23.39 7.39 -14.00
C ILE A 522 22.56 6.51 -14.93
N ALA A 523 21.89 5.50 -14.36
CA ALA A 523 20.87 4.73 -15.06
C ALA A 523 19.49 5.21 -14.60
N PHE A 524 18.50 5.22 -15.49
CA PHE A 524 17.13 5.63 -15.17
C PHE A 524 16.14 5.05 -16.17
N ALA A 525 14.85 5.03 -15.83
CA ALA A 525 13.79 4.63 -16.73
C ALA A 525 13.06 5.85 -17.32
N TYR A 526 12.71 5.78 -18.61
CA TYR A 526 11.98 6.84 -19.31
C TYR A 526 10.92 6.26 -20.26
N VAL A 527 9.76 6.90 -20.33
CA VAL A 527 8.69 6.61 -21.29
C VAL A 527 8.33 7.87 -22.07
N GLU A 528 8.10 7.73 -23.38
CA GLU A 528 7.80 8.85 -24.28
C GLU A 528 6.34 9.35 -24.17
N CYS A 529 5.46 8.63 -23.48
CA CYS A 529 4.02 8.92 -23.37
C CYS A 529 3.30 9.13 -24.72
N ARG A 530 3.71 8.42 -25.77
CA ARG A 530 3.16 8.55 -27.14
C ARG A 530 2.78 7.21 -27.76
N GLY A 531 2.03 7.26 -28.86
CA GLY A 531 1.57 6.07 -29.57
C GLY A 531 0.25 5.51 -29.06
N GLU A 532 -0.08 4.30 -29.52
CA GLU A 532 -1.32 3.57 -29.21
C GLU A 532 -1.56 3.48 -27.69
N ARG A 533 -2.82 3.41 -27.29
CA ARG A 533 -3.26 3.59 -25.90
C ARG A 533 -4.03 2.38 -25.36
N GLU A 534 -3.81 1.22 -25.96
CA GLU A 534 -4.53 -0.01 -25.66
C GLU A 534 -3.57 -1.13 -25.29
N HIS A 535 -4.00 -1.97 -24.36
CA HIS A 535 -3.34 -3.22 -24.00
C HIS A 535 -3.51 -4.25 -25.12
N ARG A 536 -2.44 -5.01 -25.39
CA ARG A 536 -2.39 -6.07 -26.40
C ARG A 536 -2.42 -7.43 -25.71
N SER A 537 -3.59 -8.03 -25.63
CA SER A 537 -3.78 -9.37 -25.08
C SER A 537 -3.17 -10.45 -25.98
N HIS A 538 -2.24 -11.25 -25.46
CA HIS A 538 -1.69 -12.44 -26.12
C HIS A 538 -0.94 -13.32 -25.12
N THR A 539 -0.56 -14.52 -25.56
CA THR A 539 0.31 -15.45 -24.84
C THR A 539 1.72 -15.56 -25.44
N ASP A 540 2.02 -14.85 -26.54
CA ASP A 540 3.34 -14.85 -27.20
C ASP A 540 4.43 -14.22 -26.30
N PRO A 541 5.41 -15.00 -25.81
CA PRO A 541 6.44 -14.49 -24.90
C PRO A 541 7.52 -13.66 -25.62
N SER A 542 7.54 -13.64 -26.97
CA SER A 542 8.53 -12.89 -27.75
C SER A 542 8.24 -11.39 -27.87
N ARG A 543 7.11 -10.94 -27.32
CA ARG A 543 6.68 -9.54 -27.29
C ARG A 543 5.97 -9.25 -25.96
N GLY A 544 5.72 -7.97 -25.70
CA GLY A 544 5.01 -7.50 -24.52
C GLY A 544 3.70 -6.79 -24.88
N HIS A 545 3.02 -6.29 -23.86
CA HIS A 545 1.60 -5.97 -23.95
C HIS A 545 1.26 -4.53 -24.36
N TRP A 546 2.27 -3.68 -24.57
CA TRP A 546 2.07 -2.28 -24.97
C TRP A 546 3.02 -1.87 -26.09
N PRO A 547 2.67 -0.84 -26.88
CA PRO A 547 3.62 -0.24 -27.83
C PRO A 547 4.82 0.36 -27.10
N GLU A 548 5.97 0.39 -27.77
CA GLU A 548 7.25 0.84 -27.22
C GLU A 548 7.21 2.25 -26.64
N GLY A 549 6.42 3.17 -27.22
CA GLY A 549 6.23 4.55 -26.72
C GLY A 549 5.39 4.68 -25.45
N ARG A 550 4.79 3.58 -24.98
CA ARG A 550 4.04 3.45 -23.72
C ARG A 550 4.72 2.51 -22.72
N CYS A 551 5.93 2.08 -23.02
CA CYS A 551 6.75 1.29 -22.11
C CYS A 551 7.86 2.16 -21.51
N TYR A 552 8.14 1.97 -20.23
CA TYR A 552 9.40 2.46 -19.68
C TYR A 552 10.57 1.68 -20.29
N HIS A 553 11.63 2.39 -20.67
CA HIS A 553 12.89 1.81 -21.12
C HIS A 553 14.04 2.33 -20.26
N ILE A 554 15.09 1.51 -20.09
CA ILE A 554 16.28 1.91 -19.35
C ILE A 554 17.19 2.75 -20.25
N PHE A 555 17.65 3.87 -19.70
CA PHE A 555 18.64 4.76 -20.27
C PHE A 555 19.84 4.86 -19.33
N LYS A 556 20.97 5.26 -19.90
CA LYS A 556 22.19 5.61 -19.17
C LYS A 556 22.73 6.95 -19.65
N VAL A 557 23.26 7.76 -18.74
CA VAL A 557 23.91 9.03 -19.04
C VAL A 557 25.10 9.24 -18.10
N ARG A 558 26.08 10.06 -18.51
CA ARG A 558 27.11 10.53 -17.58
C ARG A 558 26.58 11.60 -16.63
N ALA A 559 27.18 11.71 -15.46
CA ALA A 559 26.83 12.72 -14.45
C ALA A 559 26.98 14.19 -14.92
N ASP A 560 27.68 14.42 -16.05
CA ASP A 560 27.80 15.71 -16.73
C ASP A 560 26.73 15.96 -17.82
N GLY A 561 25.85 14.99 -18.08
CA GLY A 561 24.79 15.04 -19.10
C GLY A 561 25.24 14.52 -20.48
N SER A 562 26.50 14.14 -20.67
CA SER A 562 26.97 13.58 -21.94
C SER A 562 26.68 12.08 -22.07
N ARG A 563 26.78 11.53 -23.30
CA ARG A 563 26.63 10.09 -23.58
C ARG A 563 25.31 9.51 -23.09
N LEU A 564 24.22 10.17 -23.46
CA LEU A 564 22.89 9.65 -23.22
C LEU A 564 22.64 8.47 -24.18
N GLU A 565 22.40 7.29 -23.64
CA GLU A 565 22.19 6.05 -24.39
C GLU A 565 20.90 5.37 -23.92
N GLN A 566 20.07 4.91 -24.86
CA GLN A 566 18.97 4.01 -24.57
C GLN A 566 19.51 2.56 -24.54
N LEU A 567 19.33 1.87 -23.41
CA LEU A 567 19.85 0.52 -23.18
C LEU A 567 18.84 -0.57 -23.52
N THR A 568 17.55 -0.34 -23.27
CA THR A 568 16.47 -1.28 -23.60
C THR A 568 15.46 -0.70 -24.59
N ASP A 569 14.78 -1.57 -25.32
CA ASP A 569 13.73 -1.20 -26.26
C ASP A 569 12.73 -2.37 -26.43
N GLY A 570 11.60 -2.07 -27.06
CA GLY A 570 10.56 -3.03 -27.40
C GLY A 570 9.26 -2.76 -26.64
N THR A 571 8.45 -3.80 -26.49
CA THR A 571 7.06 -3.72 -26.02
C THR A 571 6.88 -4.11 -24.55
N TRP A 572 7.95 -4.06 -23.76
CA TRP A 572 7.96 -4.39 -22.33
C TRP A 572 8.35 -3.16 -21.52
N ASN A 573 7.74 -2.98 -20.36
CA ASN A 573 8.22 -2.03 -19.36
C ASN A 573 9.49 -2.60 -18.71
N ASP A 574 10.58 -1.83 -18.82
CA ASP A 574 11.86 -2.05 -18.15
C ASP A 574 12.12 -0.86 -17.21
N PHE A 575 12.25 -1.11 -15.90
CA PHE A 575 12.38 -0.05 -14.88
C PHE A 575 13.22 -0.49 -13.67
N ASP A 576 13.37 0.39 -12.67
CA ASP A 576 14.21 0.19 -11.47
C ASP A 576 15.64 -0.35 -11.75
N PRO A 577 16.44 0.33 -12.60
CA PRO A 577 17.82 -0.06 -12.81
C PRO A 577 18.63 0.05 -11.52
N CYS A 578 19.52 -0.91 -11.29
CA CYS A 578 20.40 -1.00 -10.14
C CYS A 578 21.80 -1.44 -10.57
N TRP A 579 22.82 -0.61 -10.29
CA TRP A 579 24.21 -0.96 -10.57
C TRP A 579 24.71 -2.04 -9.63
N MET A 580 25.21 -3.13 -10.20
CA MET A 580 25.85 -4.23 -9.46
C MET A 580 27.36 -4.02 -9.36
N PRO A 581 28.04 -4.56 -8.32
CA PRO A 581 29.47 -4.36 -8.12
C PRO A 581 30.34 -4.83 -9.30
N GLY A 582 29.86 -5.82 -10.06
CA GLY A 582 30.52 -6.33 -11.28
C GLY A 582 30.34 -5.43 -12.51
N GLY A 583 29.68 -4.28 -12.41
CA GLY A 583 29.44 -3.34 -13.50
C GLY A 583 28.26 -3.69 -14.40
N ARG A 584 27.56 -4.80 -14.15
CA ARG A 584 26.26 -5.10 -14.76
C ARG A 584 25.15 -4.29 -14.09
N ILE A 585 23.98 -4.22 -14.73
CA ILE A 585 22.80 -3.51 -14.25
C ILE A 585 21.69 -4.54 -14.04
N ALA A 586 21.19 -4.68 -12.81
CA ALA A 586 19.94 -5.38 -12.53
C ALA A 586 18.76 -4.42 -12.78
N PHE A 587 17.60 -4.94 -13.17
CA PHE A 587 16.40 -4.13 -13.43
C PHE A 587 15.13 -5.01 -13.38
N ILE A 588 13.95 -4.40 -13.35
CA ILE A 588 12.66 -5.09 -13.35
C ILE A 588 12.06 -5.03 -14.77
N SER A 589 11.51 -6.15 -15.26
CA SER A 589 11.01 -6.28 -16.62
C SER A 589 9.84 -7.25 -16.77
N GLU A 590 8.95 -6.95 -17.71
CA GLU A 590 7.80 -7.80 -18.11
C GLU A 590 8.18 -8.95 -19.06
N ARG A 591 9.46 -9.08 -19.43
CA ARG A 591 9.94 -10.05 -20.43
C ARG A 591 9.67 -11.51 -20.10
N ARG A 592 9.37 -11.82 -18.83
CA ARG A 592 9.01 -13.18 -18.40
C ARG A 592 7.62 -13.58 -18.92
N GLY A 593 6.78 -12.59 -19.22
CA GLY A 593 5.39 -12.77 -19.64
C GLY A 593 4.43 -12.95 -18.47
N GLY A 594 3.19 -13.35 -18.76
CA GLY A 594 2.15 -13.69 -17.79
C GLY A 594 1.49 -12.50 -17.07
N TYR A 595 0.53 -12.81 -16.21
CA TYR A 595 -0.31 -11.85 -15.51
C TYR A 595 -0.39 -12.11 -14.01
N LEU A 596 -0.65 -11.05 -13.26
CA LEU A 596 -1.01 -11.12 -11.84
C LEU A 596 -2.39 -11.80 -11.65
N ARG A 597 -2.50 -12.63 -10.60
CA ARG A 597 -3.72 -13.38 -10.26
C ARG A 597 -4.80 -12.55 -9.59
N CYS A 598 -4.43 -11.44 -8.95
CA CYS A 598 -5.38 -10.49 -8.37
C CYS A 598 -5.87 -9.52 -9.44
N GLY A 599 -7.09 -9.73 -9.91
CA GLY A 599 -7.91 -8.64 -10.38
C GLY A 599 -7.96 -8.36 -11.88
N ARG A 600 -7.19 -7.37 -12.32
CA ARG A 600 -7.35 -6.69 -13.62
C ARG A 600 -6.26 -7.09 -14.62
N VAL A 601 -6.23 -6.40 -15.76
CA VAL A 601 -5.12 -6.46 -16.71
C VAL A 601 -3.86 -5.91 -16.04
N CYS A 602 -3.00 -6.82 -15.59
CA CYS A 602 -1.80 -6.51 -14.83
C CYS A 602 -0.70 -7.52 -15.21
N PRO A 603 -0.01 -7.31 -16.35
CA PRO A 603 1.17 -8.08 -16.73
C PRO A 603 2.21 -8.17 -15.61
N THR A 604 2.86 -9.32 -15.49
CA THR A 604 3.85 -9.56 -14.43
C THR A 604 5.22 -9.05 -14.86
N TYR A 605 5.91 -8.34 -13.97
CA TYR A 605 7.32 -8.02 -14.11
C TYR A 605 8.18 -8.67 -13.01
N THR A 606 9.35 -9.17 -13.39
CA THR A 606 10.32 -9.83 -12.51
C THR A 606 11.72 -9.28 -12.72
N MET A 607 12.68 -9.72 -11.91
CA MET A 607 14.06 -9.23 -11.98
C MET A 607 14.88 -9.82 -13.13
N TYR A 608 15.64 -8.95 -13.81
CA TYR A 608 16.57 -9.23 -14.92
C TYR A 608 17.92 -8.54 -14.67
N ASP A 609 18.95 -8.93 -15.44
CA ASP A 609 20.20 -8.17 -15.54
C ASP A 609 20.65 -7.96 -16.98
N MET A 610 21.57 -7.01 -17.19
CA MET A 610 22.24 -6.76 -18.47
C MET A 610 23.66 -6.21 -18.26
N ALA A 611 24.47 -6.26 -19.31
CA ALA A 611 25.74 -5.53 -19.33
C ALA A 611 25.49 -4.00 -19.35
N ALA A 612 26.50 -3.21 -18.96
CA ALA A 612 26.41 -1.75 -18.90
C ALA A 612 26.10 -1.06 -20.24
N ASP A 613 26.22 -1.79 -21.36
CA ASP A 613 25.93 -1.34 -22.72
C ASP A 613 24.58 -1.85 -23.25
N GLY A 614 23.76 -2.48 -22.39
CA GLY A 614 22.45 -3.04 -22.72
C GLY A 614 22.48 -4.46 -23.28
N ALA A 615 23.65 -5.06 -23.51
CA ALA A 615 23.74 -6.40 -24.09
C ALA A 615 23.52 -7.52 -23.07
N GLY A 616 23.09 -8.69 -23.56
CA GLY A 616 23.00 -9.92 -22.78
C GLY A 616 22.03 -9.82 -21.61
N ILE A 617 20.78 -9.43 -21.91
CA ILE A 617 19.68 -9.43 -20.94
C ILE A 617 19.41 -10.86 -20.47
N ARG A 618 19.34 -11.10 -19.17
CA ARG A 618 19.03 -12.42 -18.57
C ARG A 618 17.96 -12.30 -17.49
N CYS A 619 17.07 -13.28 -17.41
CA CYS A 619 16.10 -13.38 -16.33
C CYS A 619 16.79 -13.87 -15.05
N LEU A 620 16.68 -13.10 -13.96
CA LEU A 620 17.19 -13.47 -12.64
C LEU A 620 16.13 -14.10 -11.75
N SER A 621 14.84 -13.83 -12.03
CA SER A 621 13.72 -14.31 -11.23
C SER A 621 12.59 -14.86 -12.08
N TYR A 622 12.22 -16.12 -11.81
CA TYR A 622 11.17 -16.84 -12.53
C TYR A 622 9.85 -16.91 -11.77
N HIS A 623 9.69 -16.05 -10.76
CA HIS A 623 8.49 -15.94 -9.93
C HIS A 623 7.24 -15.54 -10.74
N GLU A 624 6.06 -16.04 -10.38
CA GLU A 624 4.82 -15.85 -11.15
C GLU A 624 4.20 -14.44 -11.06
N THR A 625 4.62 -13.63 -10.09
CA THR A 625 4.03 -12.34 -9.73
C THR A 625 5.08 -11.24 -9.58
N ASN A 626 4.61 -10.03 -9.27
CA ASN A 626 5.38 -8.80 -9.41
C ASN A 626 6.50 -8.65 -8.36
N GLU A 627 7.61 -8.07 -8.79
CA GLU A 627 8.80 -7.75 -8.00
C GLU A 627 9.22 -6.28 -8.21
N TRP A 628 9.86 -5.65 -7.23
CA TRP A 628 10.16 -4.21 -7.26
C TRP A 628 11.51 -3.83 -6.62
N HIS A 629 12.04 -2.69 -7.06
CA HIS A 629 13.09 -1.91 -6.39
C HIS A 629 14.32 -2.70 -5.94
N PRO A 630 15.04 -3.40 -6.84
CA PRO A 630 16.31 -4.00 -6.51
C PRO A 630 17.33 -2.94 -6.04
N SER A 631 18.09 -3.27 -5.01
CA SER A 631 19.28 -2.52 -4.57
C SER A 631 20.38 -3.50 -4.13
N VAL A 632 21.62 -3.03 -3.99
CA VAL A 632 22.76 -3.88 -3.59
C VAL A 632 23.05 -3.74 -2.10
N ALA A 633 23.11 -4.86 -1.39
CA ALA A 633 23.53 -4.96 0.00
C ALA A 633 25.06 -4.91 0.15
N HIS A 634 25.56 -4.67 1.38
CA HIS A 634 27.00 -4.50 1.63
C HIS A 634 27.84 -5.76 1.40
N ASP A 635 27.21 -6.93 1.33
CA ASP A 635 27.85 -8.21 1.01
C ASP A 635 27.90 -8.50 -0.50
N GLY A 636 27.37 -7.60 -1.34
CA GLY A 636 27.32 -7.74 -2.78
C GLY A 636 26.09 -8.49 -3.31
N ARG A 637 25.17 -8.95 -2.45
CA ARG A 637 23.89 -9.51 -2.86
C ARG A 637 22.91 -8.41 -3.29
N ILE A 638 21.91 -8.79 -4.07
CA ILE A 638 20.76 -7.94 -4.38
C ILE A 638 19.72 -8.13 -3.28
N VAL A 639 19.11 -7.04 -2.81
CA VAL A 639 17.88 -7.01 -2.01
C VAL A 639 16.76 -6.36 -2.83
N TRP A 640 15.56 -6.94 -2.84
CA TRP A 640 14.40 -6.41 -3.58
C TRP A 640 13.10 -6.81 -2.89
N THR A 641 11.97 -6.23 -3.31
CA THR A 641 10.65 -6.62 -2.81
C THR A 641 9.99 -7.60 -3.75
N ARG A 642 9.46 -8.71 -3.23
CA ARG A 642 8.70 -9.71 -4.02
C ARG A 642 7.31 -9.87 -3.43
N TRP A 643 6.31 -9.98 -4.29
CA TRP A 643 4.98 -10.43 -3.92
C TRP A 643 4.94 -11.97 -3.92
N ASP A 644 4.86 -12.64 -2.77
CA ASP A 644 4.89 -14.12 -2.72
C ASP A 644 3.63 -14.66 -2.02
N TYR A 645 2.63 -15.14 -2.76
CA TYR A 645 1.34 -15.54 -2.17
C TYR A 645 0.70 -16.80 -2.77
N VAL A 646 1.43 -17.91 -2.80
CA VAL A 646 0.90 -19.22 -3.23
C VAL A 646 -0.24 -19.69 -2.30
N ASP A 647 -1.44 -19.82 -2.86
CA ASP A 647 -2.69 -20.21 -2.17
C ASP A 647 -3.07 -19.34 -0.96
N ARG A 648 -2.50 -18.13 -0.85
CA ARG A 648 -2.69 -17.17 0.26
C ARG A 648 -3.45 -15.93 -0.20
N HIS A 649 -3.80 -15.05 0.73
CA HIS A 649 -4.39 -13.77 0.37
C HIS A 649 -3.37 -12.86 -0.32
N GLY A 650 -3.80 -12.15 -1.36
CA GLY A 650 -2.94 -11.25 -2.13
C GLY A 650 -2.36 -10.04 -1.39
N CYS A 651 -2.77 -9.68 -0.16
CA CYS A 651 -2.36 -8.39 0.40
C CYS A 651 -1.05 -8.43 1.22
N THR A 652 -0.70 -9.53 1.86
CA THR A 652 0.21 -9.53 3.04
C THR A 652 1.63 -10.02 2.79
N ALA A 653 2.05 -10.16 1.54
CA ALA A 653 3.29 -10.85 1.21
C ALA A 653 4.18 -10.09 0.21
N HIS A 654 4.30 -8.76 0.37
CA HIS A 654 5.19 -7.93 -0.44
C HIS A 654 6.40 -7.52 0.41
N MET A 655 7.24 -8.50 0.71
CA MET A 655 8.32 -8.36 1.70
C MET A 655 9.70 -8.37 1.03
N PRO A 656 10.77 -7.97 1.74
CA PRO A 656 12.12 -7.97 1.19
C PRO A 656 12.69 -9.38 1.03
N TRP A 657 13.41 -9.61 -0.07
CA TRP A 657 14.14 -10.83 -0.42
C TRP A 657 15.59 -10.50 -0.79
N THR A 658 16.48 -11.50 -0.73
CA THR A 658 17.89 -11.40 -1.09
C THR A 658 18.33 -12.51 -2.04
N THR A 659 19.27 -12.23 -2.94
CA THR A 659 19.77 -13.18 -3.95
C THR A 659 21.16 -12.75 -4.40
N THR A 660 21.90 -13.67 -5.01
CA THR A 660 23.18 -13.36 -5.64
C THR A 660 22.98 -12.51 -6.92
N PRO A 661 23.99 -11.74 -7.38
CA PRO A 661 23.92 -10.95 -8.61
C PRO A 661 23.50 -11.70 -9.87
N ASP A 662 23.67 -13.02 -9.90
CA ASP A 662 23.29 -13.91 -10.98
C ASP A 662 22.00 -14.70 -10.70
N GLY A 663 21.21 -14.30 -9.69
CA GLY A 663 19.84 -14.78 -9.45
C GLY A 663 19.72 -16.15 -8.79
N ARG A 664 20.81 -16.67 -8.21
CA ARG A 664 20.82 -17.91 -7.40
C ARG A 664 20.45 -17.63 -5.96
N ASP A 665 19.99 -18.67 -5.25
CA ASP A 665 19.76 -18.63 -3.80
C ASP A 665 18.82 -17.48 -3.34
N PRO A 666 17.60 -17.32 -3.91
CA PRO A 666 16.64 -16.32 -3.46
C PRO A 666 16.09 -16.68 -2.06
N ARG A 667 16.14 -15.73 -1.11
CA ARG A 667 15.70 -15.94 0.29
C ARG A 667 14.89 -14.76 0.83
N PRO A 668 13.76 -14.98 1.52
CA PRO A 668 13.04 -13.91 2.20
C PRO A 668 13.86 -13.39 3.37
N VAL A 669 13.89 -12.07 3.57
CA VAL A 669 14.53 -11.44 4.73
C VAL A 669 13.69 -11.66 5.98
N HIS A 670 12.38 -11.38 5.92
CA HIS A 670 11.40 -11.64 6.99
C HIS A 670 9.95 -11.43 6.49
N GLY A 671 8.96 -11.62 7.36
CA GLY A 671 7.58 -11.12 7.27
C GLY A 671 6.66 -11.82 6.29
N ASN A 672 7.15 -12.83 5.58
CA ASN A 672 6.42 -13.44 4.47
C ASN A 672 5.14 -14.18 4.89
N TYR A 673 4.96 -14.50 6.18
CA TYR A 673 3.78 -15.22 6.71
C TYR A 673 3.01 -14.43 7.79
N ALA A 674 3.20 -13.12 7.80
CA ALA A 674 2.64 -12.26 8.83
C ALA A 674 1.13 -12.07 8.74
N PRO A 675 0.43 -12.04 9.89
CA PRO A 675 -0.93 -11.53 9.97
C PRO A 675 -1.03 -10.08 9.47
N ARG A 676 -1.98 -9.79 8.58
CA ARG A 676 -2.09 -8.46 7.94
C ARG A 676 -2.01 -7.26 8.87
N GLN A 677 -2.69 -7.32 10.00
CA GLN A 677 -2.86 -6.15 10.89
C GLN A 677 -1.64 -5.87 11.77
N SER A 678 -0.68 -6.81 11.86
CA SER A 678 0.48 -6.66 12.74
C SER A 678 1.62 -5.84 12.13
N ARG A 679 1.60 -5.58 10.81
CA ARG A 679 2.73 -4.98 10.09
C ARG A 679 2.31 -4.25 8.79
N PRO A 680 3.24 -3.67 8.00
CA PRO A 680 2.93 -3.12 6.68
C PRO A 680 2.42 -4.18 5.69
N ASP A 681 1.52 -3.82 4.77
CA ASP A 681 1.15 -4.70 3.65
C ASP A 681 2.32 -4.91 2.67
N MET A 682 3.15 -3.86 2.50
CA MET A 682 4.33 -3.88 1.65
C MET A 682 5.51 -3.16 2.30
N GLU A 683 6.71 -3.66 2.03
CA GLU A 683 7.98 -3.01 2.35
C GLU A 683 8.80 -2.88 1.06
N VAL A 684 8.94 -1.65 0.56
CA VAL A 684 9.51 -1.30 -0.77
C VAL A 684 10.68 -0.31 -0.65
N ASP A 685 11.38 -0.02 -1.74
CA ASP A 685 12.58 0.84 -1.76
C ASP A 685 13.67 0.41 -0.75
N VAL A 686 13.86 -0.89 -0.57
CA VAL A 686 14.74 -1.44 0.47
C VAL A 686 16.19 -1.09 0.16
N ARG A 687 16.90 -0.43 1.08
CA ARG A 687 18.32 -0.05 0.92
C ARG A 687 19.14 -0.39 2.15
N ALA A 688 20.35 -0.91 1.92
CA ALA A 688 21.31 -1.18 2.99
C ALA A 688 21.82 0.12 3.62
N ILE A 689 21.84 0.16 4.96
CA ILE A 689 22.28 1.34 5.70
C ILE A 689 23.81 1.34 5.82
N PRO A 690 24.53 2.40 5.42
CA PRO A 690 25.99 2.46 5.52
C PRO A 690 26.52 2.16 6.93
N GLY A 691 27.57 1.33 7.03
CA GLY A 691 28.17 0.96 8.31
C GLY A 691 27.30 0.05 9.20
N SER A 692 26.19 -0.46 8.66
CA SER A 692 25.24 -1.32 9.37
C SER A 692 24.89 -2.58 8.56
N ARG A 693 24.30 -3.55 9.24
CA ARG A 693 23.68 -4.77 8.68
C ARG A 693 22.16 -4.62 8.46
N ARG A 694 21.63 -3.44 8.77
CA ARG A 694 20.20 -3.13 8.70
C ARG A 694 19.82 -2.52 7.36
N TYR A 695 18.54 -2.58 7.05
CA TYR A 695 17.95 -1.92 5.89
C TYR A 695 17.00 -0.79 6.33
N ILE A 696 16.84 0.20 5.46
CA ILE A 696 15.69 1.12 5.48
C ILE A 696 14.72 0.72 4.37
N ALA A 697 13.42 0.85 4.60
CA ALA A 697 12.37 0.60 3.61
C ALA A 697 11.20 1.58 3.79
N THR A 698 10.41 1.73 2.72
CA THR A 698 9.11 2.41 2.72
C THR A 698 8.01 1.37 2.99
N ALA A 699 7.25 1.54 4.06
CA ALA A 699 6.05 0.78 4.37
C ALA A 699 4.86 1.29 3.53
N ALA A 700 4.53 0.63 2.42
CA ALA A 700 3.59 1.09 1.41
C ALA A 700 2.24 0.33 1.43
N PRO A 701 1.15 0.92 0.88
CA PRO A 701 -0.14 0.26 0.74
C PRO A 701 -0.15 -0.75 -0.41
N HIS A 702 -1.02 -1.76 -0.31
CA HIS A 702 -1.33 -2.64 -1.43
C HIS A 702 -2.11 -1.91 -2.55
N HIS A 703 -3.22 -1.24 -2.24
CA HIS A 703 -4.03 -0.46 -3.18
C HIS A 703 -3.59 1.02 -3.29
N GLY A 704 -2.29 1.27 -3.44
CA GLY A 704 -1.78 2.61 -3.67
C GLY A 704 -0.36 2.64 -4.25
N GLN A 705 0.15 3.84 -4.52
CA GLN A 705 1.53 4.01 -4.97
C GLN A 705 2.54 3.79 -3.83
N ALA A 706 3.81 3.62 -4.16
CA ALA A 706 4.91 3.25 -3.25
C ALA A 706 5.32 4.38 -2.27
N PHE A 707 4.37 4.86 -1.46
CA PHE A 707 4.55 5.90 -0.45
C PHE A 707 3.82 5.50 0.83
N GLY A 708 4.40 5.84 1.98
CA GLY A 708 3.88 5.49 3.29
C GLY A 708 4.82 5.95 4.40
N SER A 709 4.91 5.21 5.50
CA SER A 709 5.90 5.50 6.56
C SER A 709 7.24 4.83 6.27
N LEU A 710 8.31 5.30 6.91
CA LEU A 710 9.63 4.67 6.82
C LEU A 710 9.86 3.72 7.99
N VAL A 711 10.44 2.57 7.70
CA VAL A 711 10.78 1.52 8.66
C VAL A 711 12.22 1.06 8.48
N MET A 712 12.85 0.70 9.59
CA MET A 712 14.13 0.03 9.62
C MET A 712 13.92 -1.47 9.83
N ILE A 713 14.71 -2.28 9.13
CA ILE A 713 14.69 -3.74 9.19
C ILE A 713 16.03 -4.22 9.77
N ASP A 714 15.99 -5.10 10.77
CA ASP A 714 17.16 -5.75 11.38
C ASP A 714 17.14 -7.26 11.08
N PRO A 715 17.74 -7.71 9.97
CA PRO A 715 17.66 -9.11 9.54
C PRO A 715 18.20 -10.12 10.58
N PRO A 716 19.21 -9.77 11.41
CA PRO A 716 19.62 -10.63 12.51
C PRO A 716 18.64 -10.80 13.67
N THR A 717 17.51 -10.09 13.68
CA THR A 717 16.46 -10.34 14.67
C THR A 717 15.58 -11.51 14.21
N PRO A 718 15.32 -12.51 15.07
CA PRO A 718 14.38 -13.58 14.74
C PRO A 718 13.02 -13.04 14.32
N ASP A 719 12.52 -13.55 13.20
CA ASP A 719 11.21 -13.16 12.67
C ASP A 719 10.09 -13.82 13.49
N ASP A 720 9.25 -12.98 14.09
CA ASP A 720 8.07 -13.37 14.87
C ASP A 720 6.77 -13.28 14.06
N ASP A 721 6.87 -13.11 12.74
CA ASP A 721 5.76 -12.78 11.84
C ASP A 721 5.05 -11.47 12.18
N GLY A 722 5.69 -10.63 12.99
CA GLY A 722 5.20 -9.34 13.42
C GLY A 722 6.27 -8.27 13.25
N MET A 723 6.37 -7.40 14.25
CA MET A 723 7.27 -6.26 14.23
C MET A 723 8.63 -6.56 14.87
N ALA A 724 8.95 -7.78 15.34
CA ALA A 724 10.25 -8.03 15.97
C ALA A 724 11.44 -7.58 15.11
N PRO A 725 11.53 -7.91 13.80
CA PRO A 725 12.63 -7.46 12.95
C PRO A 725 12.45 -6.04 12.38
N VAL A 726 11.35 -5.35 12.68
CA VAL A 726 11.01 -4.05 12.09
C VAL A 726 10.86 -2.97 13.15
N ARG A 727 11.39 -1.77 12.89
CA ARG A 727 11.20 -0.59 13.76
C ARG A 727 10.73 0.61 12.95
N ARG A 728 9.80 1.39 13.50
CA ARG A 728 9.30 2.62 12.88
C ARG A 728 10.33 3.73 12.99
N ILE A 729 10.62 4.38 11.87
CA ILE A 729 11.41 5.62 11.81
C ILE A 729 10.50 6.85 11.82
N THR A 730 9.36 6.78 11.14
CA THR A 730 8.37 7.87 11.08
C THR A 730 7.04 7.44 11.73
N PRO A 731 6.97 7.34 13.07
CA PRO A 731 5.77 6.86 13.77
C PRO A 731 4.59 7.83 13.69
N ASP A 732 4.83 9.07 13.29
CA ASP A 732 3.78 10.07 13.03
C ASP A 732 2.82 9.64 11.91
N VAL A 733 3.22 8.70 11.04
CA VAL A 733 2.35 8.11 10.02
C VAL A 733 2.17 6.61 10.26
N GLY A 734 0.93 6.17 10.47
CA GLY A 734 0.59 4.74 10.57
C GLY A 734 0.92 3.97 9.28
N PHE A 735 0.85 2.64 9.29
CA PHE A 735 1.02 1.87 8.05
C PHE A 735 -0.20 2.04 7.14
N PRO A 736 0.00 2.42 5.86
CA PRO A 736 -1.09 2.51 4.90
C PRO A 736 -1.87 1.19 4.79
N GLU A 737 -3.20 1.30 4.69
CA GLU A 737 -4.18 0.19 4.66
C GLU A 737 -4.24 -0.70 5.90
N SER A 738 -3.15 -1.37 6.28
CA SER A 738 -3.13 -2.29 7.42
C SER A 738 -3.42 -1.57 8.74
N GLN A 739 -3.07 -0.29 8.84
CA GLN A 739 -3.33 0.55 10.02
C GLN A 739 -3.99 1.88 9.66
N ARG A 740 -4.58 1.99 8.46
CA ARG A 740 -5.22 3.21 7.95
C ARG A 740 -4.30 4.44 7.90
N GLY A 741 -2.99 4.20 7.80
CA GLY A 741 -1.99 5.24 7.63
C GLY A 741 -2.07 5.96 6.28
N ALA A 742 -1.30 7.03 6.16
CA ALA A 742 -1.27 7.87 4.99
C ALA A 742 0.04 7.73 4.19
N ASN A 743 0.07 8.27 2.98
CA ASN A 743 1.19 8.15 2.05
C ASN A 743 2.16 9.33 2.22
N GLY A 744 2.70 9.51 3.44
CA GLY A 744 3.44 10.72 3.81
C GLY A 744 4.88 10.77 3.30
N TYR A 745 5.56 9.63 3.20
CA TYR A 745 7.00 9.52 2.89
C TYR A 745 7.28 8.51 1.79
N GLY A 746 8.50 8.51 1.26
CA GLY A 746 9.00 7.45 0.38
C GLY A 746 10.45 7.66 -0.08
N THR A 747 10.94 6.73 -0.90
CA THR A 747 12.25 6.75 -1.58
C THR A 747 13.40 7.21 -0.67
N ALA A 748 13.56 6.57 0.49
CA ALA A 748 14.59 6.93 1.46
C ALA A 748 16.00 6.50 0.99
N TRP A 749 16.97 7.39 1.13
CA TRP A 749 18.39 7.13 0.96
C TRP A 749 19.12 7.24 2.31
N PRO A 750 19.66 6.14 2.86
CA PRO A 750 20.30 6.16 4.16
C PRO A 750 21.70 6.78 4.12
N LEU A 751 21.99 7.67 5.07
CA LEU A 751 23.34 8.18 5.36
C LEU A 751 23.95 7.47 6.58
N SER A 752 23.13 7.11 7.55
CA SER A 752 23.44 6.23 8.69
C SER A 752 22.15 5.59 9.22
N GLU A 753 22.20 4.93 10.39
CA GLU A 753 21.00 4.44 11.07
C GLU A 753 20.10 5.55 11.63
N ASP A 754 20.59 6.78 11.71
CA ASP A 754 19.84 7.90 12.31
C ASP A 754 19.56 9.03 11.31
N TYR A 755 20.14 9.02 10.11
CA TYR A 755 20.02 10.10 9.13
C TYR A 755 19.69 9.59 7.72
N TYR A 756 18.70 10.19 7.09
CA TYR A 756 18.16 9.79 5.79
C TYR A 756 17.85 11.01 4.93
N LEU A 757 18.10 10.91 3.62
CA LEU A 757 17.41 11.75 2.65
C LEU A 757 16.12 11.03 2.28
N CYS A 758 14.99 11.72 2.22
CA CYS A 758 13.74 11.10 1.79
C CYS A 758 12.85 12.11 1.08
N VAL A 759 11.70 11.63 0.61
CA VAL A 759 10.63 12.55 0.20
C VAL A 759 9.56 12.63 1.26
N TYR A 760 8.93 13.80 1.38
CA TYR A 760 7.86 14.04 2.34
C TYR A 760 6.86 15.06 1.82
N ASP A 761 5.58 14.84 2.13
CA ASP A 761 4.48 15.76 1.91
C ASP A 761 3.61 15.80 3.17
N ALA A 762 3.62 16.93 3.87
CA ALA A 762 2.90 17.10 5.13
C ALA A 762 1.37 17.00 4.96
N GLY A 763 0.84 17.51 3.84
CA GLY A 763 -0.58 17.38 3.50
C GLY A 763 -1.00 15.93 3.36
N ARG A 764 -0.20 15.12 2.66
CA ARG A 764 -0.39 13.67 2.52
C ARG A 764 -0.21 12.95 3.84
N ALA A 765 0.79 13.31 4.65
CA ALA A 765 1.03 12.70 5.96
C ALA A 765 -0.16 12.88 6.92
N MET A 766 -0.82 14.04 6.87
CA MET A 766 -2.07 14.32 7.59
C MET A 766 -3.32 13.64 6.97
N GLY A 767 -3.17 12.85 5.91
CA GLY A 767 -4.29 12.19 5.23
C GLY A 767 -5.23 13.14 4.48
N LYS A 768 -4.79 14.37 4.13
CA LYS A 768 -5.63 15.35 3.40
C LYS A 768 -5.98 14.81 2.01
N ARG A 769 -7.27 14.59 1.76
CA ARG A 769 -7.77 14.13 0.47
C ARG A 769 -7.52 15.18 -0.61
N GLY A 770 -7.01 14.75 -1.76
CA GLY A 770 -6.76 15.63 -2.90
C GLY A 770 -5.47 16.48 -2.82
N ALA A 771 -4.65 16.30 -1.77
CA ALA A 771 -3.32 16.90 -1.72
C ALA A 771 -2.54 16.54 -3.00
N ALA A 772 -1.89 17.54 -3.63
CA ALA A 772 -1.34 17.38 -4.96
C ALA A 772 -0.22 16.31 -5.04
N GLY A 773 0.38 15.94 -3.90
CA GLY A 773 1.44 14.94 -3.83
C GLY A 773 2.73 15.47 -4.46
N HIS A 774 3.02 16.75 -4.24
CA HIS A 774 4.21 17.44 -4.77
C HIS A 774 5.39 17.26 -3.81
N TYR A 775 5.63 16.01 -3.41
CA TYR A 775 6.62 15.65 -2.38
C TYR A 775 7.92 16.46 -2.52
N GLY A 776 8.39 17.02 -1.40
CA GLY A 776 9.69 17.70 -1.34
C GLY A 776 10.79 16.73 -0.93
N ILE A 777 12.05 17.11 -1.16
CA ILE A 777 13.23 16.42 -0.67
C ILE A 777 13.56 16.94 0.73
N TYR A 778 13.70 16.03 1.70
CA TYR A 778 13.97 16.35 3.09
C TYR A 778 15.20 15.60 3.59
N LEU A 779 15.92 16.24 4.52
CA LEU A 779 16.75 15.54 5.49
C LEU A 779 15.87 15.15 6.67
N LEU A 780 15.78 13.84 6.92
CA LEU A 780 15.06 13.25 8.04
C LEU A 780 16.08 12.65 9.01
N ASP A 781 15.82 12.81 10.31
CA ASP A 781 16.50 12.02 11.33
C ASP A 781 15.55 11.09 12.09
N SER A 782 16.12 10.08 12.75
CA SER A 782 15.40 9.10 13.56
C SER A 782 14.79 9.71 14.83
N PHE A 783 15.15 10.93 15.21
CA PHE A 783 14.55 11.67 16.32
C PHE A 783 13.23 12.36 15.93
N GLY A 784 12.88 12.34 14.64
CA GLY A 784 11.63 12.88 14.10
C GLY A 784 11.73 14.30 13.54
N ASN A 785 12.94 14.87 13.43
CA ASN A 785 13.16 16.17 12.77
C ASN A 785 13.11 16.04 11.25
N LYS A 786 12.62 17.10 10.59
CA LYS A 786 12.43 17.16 9.13
C LYS A 786 12.89 18.50 8.60
N GLU A 787 13.92 18.49 7.76
CA GLU A 787 14.48 19.69 7.14
C GLU A 787 14.26 19.70 5.64
N LEU A 788 13.44 20.65 5.15
CA LEU A 788 13.21 20.82 3.72
C LEU A 788 14.51 21.24 3.03
N ILE A 789 14.96 20.44 2.07
CA ILE A 789 16.12 20.74 1.22
C ILE A 789 15.64 21.46 -0.05
N TYR A 790 14.69 20.86 -0.75
CA TYR A 790 14.18 21.38 -2.02
C TYR A 790 12.76 20.88 -2.29
N ARG A 791 11.93 21.74 -2.88
CA ARG A 791 10.58 21.44 -3.34
C ARG A 791 10.34 22.19 -4.64
N ASP A 792 9.65 21.55 -5.57
CA ASP A 792 9.04 22.23 -6.70
C ASP A 792 7.53 22.36 -6.42
N PRO A 793 6.96 23.57 -6.41
CA PRO A 793 5.54 23.77 -6.11
C PRO A 793 4.62 23.19 -7.20
N GLU A 794 5.12 22.90 -8.40
CA GLU A 794 4.30 22.43 -9.53
C GLU A 794 4.35 20.91 -9.74
N ILE A 795 5.36 20.22 -9.20
CA ILE A 795 5.59 18.80 -9.47
C ILE A 795 6.38 18.10 -8.36
N GLY A 796 6.09 16.81 -8.11
CA GLY A 796 6.76 16.02 -7.08
C GLY A 796 8.25 15.78 -7.39
N CYS A 797 9.09 15.90 -6.36
CA CYS A 797 10.51 15.57 -6.38
C CYS A 797 10.71 14.20 -5.73
N HIS A 798 11.41 13.28 -6.40
CA HIS A 798 11.52 11.88 -5.99
C HIS A 798 12.95 11.34 -6.07
N SER A 799 13.23 10.30 -5.27
CA SER A 799 14.49 9.53 -5.32
C SER A 799 15.75 10.39 -5.13
N PRO A 800 15.90 11.10 -3.99
CA PRO A 800 17.12 11.86 -3.71
C PRO A 800 18.33 10.93 -3.50
N ILE A 801 19.38 11.10 -4.30
CA ILE A 801 20.60 10.27 -4.27
C ILE A 801 21.84 11.18 -4.24
N PRO A 802 22.77 11.03 -3.28
CA PRO A 802 24.08 11.68 -3.35
C PRO A 802 24.82 11.36 -4.65
N LEU A 803 25.09 12.38 -5.46
CA LEU A 803 25.79 12.22 -6.74
C LEU A 803 27.31 12.32 -6.50
N ARG A 804 27.88 11.24 -5.95
CA ARG A 804 29.31 11.10 -5.65
C ARG A 804 29.76 9.64 -5.70
N PRO A 805 31.06 9.37 -5.78
CA PRO A 805 31.58 8.02 -5.57
C PRO A 805 31.18 7.47 -4.21
N ARG A 806 30.91 6.17 -4.15
CA ARG A 806 30.59 5.40 -2.93
C ARG A 806 31.34 4.07 -2.93
N PRO A 807 31.60 3.47 -1.76
CA PRO A 807 32.24 2.15 -1.69
C PRO A 807 31.44 1.11 -2.49
N ALA A 808 32.13 0.38 -3.36
CA ALA A 808 31.55 -0.77 -4.04
C ALA A 808 31.60 -1.99 -3.10
N PRO A 809 30.48 -2.70 -2.89
CA PRO A 809 30.45 -4.00 -2.23
C PRO A 809 31.36 -5.03 -2.95
N PRO A 810 31.67 -6.16 -2.30
CA PRO A 810 32.39 -7.25 -2.95
C PRO A 810 31.67 -7.74 -4.23
N VAL A 811 32.44 -8.10 -5.25
CA VAL A 811 31.91 -8.78 -6.44
C VAL A 811 31.71 -10.25 -6.11
N ILE A 812 30.47 -10.73 -6.17
CA ILE A 812 30.17 -12.16 -6.11
C ILE A 812 30.35 -12.74 -7.53
N PRO A 813 31.18 -13.78 -7.72
CA PRO A 813 31.36 -14.39 -9.03
C PRO A 813 30.05 -15.00 -9.56
N ASP A 814 29.79 -14.77 -10.86
CA ASP A 814 28.74 -15.45 -11.60
C ASP A 814 29.09 -16.95 -11.69
N ALA A 815 28.20 -17.79 -11.20
CA ALA A 815 28.30 -19.25 -11.29
C ALA A 815 27.12 -19.86 -12.05
N SER A 816 26.26 -19.05 -12.66
CA SER A 816 25.25 -19.52 -13.60
C SER A 816 25.92 -19.97 -14.89
N LEU A 817 25.43 -21.06 -15.49
CA LEU A 817 25.96 -21.54 -16.77
C LEU A 817 25.26 -20.81 -17.93
N PRO A 818 26.00 -20.18 -18.86
CA PRO A 818 25.43 -19.74 -20.12
C PRO A 818 25.00 -20.97 -20.90
N MET A 819 23.69 -21.12 -21.15
CA MET A 819 23.15 -22.24 -21.92
C MET A 819 22.54 -21.74 -23.23
N ALA A 820 22.65 -22.54 -24.29
CA ALA A 820 21.92 -22.30 -25.53
C ALA A 820 20.42 -22.51 -25.28
N ALA A 821 19.56 -21.74 -25.97
CA ALA A 821 18.11 -21.73 -25.76
C ALA A 821 17.44 -23.12 -25.80
N ASP A 822 17.99 -24.05 -26.59
CA ASP A 822 17.40 -25.39 -26.80
C ASP A 822 17.95 -26.48 -25.86
N THR A 823 18.79 -26.11 -24.88
CA THR A 823 19.37 -27.09 -23.94
C THR A 823 18.55 -27.12 -22.65
N PRO A 824 18.01 -28.28 -22.22
CA PRO A 824 17.32 -28.40 -20.94
C PRO A 824 18.22 -27.93 -19.80
N ALA A 825 17.81 -26.84 -19.15
CA ALA A 825 18.54 -26.26 -18.04
C ALA A 825 18.14 -26.96 -16.74
N GLU A 826 19.13 -27.36 -15.95
CA GLU A 826 18.92 -28.11 -14.71
C GLU A 826 19.74 -27.51 -13.57
N ALA A 827 19.28 -27.77 -12.34
CA ALA A 827 19.99 -27.45 -11.10
C ALA A 827 20.05 -28.69 -10.19
N VAL A 828 21.07 -28.75 -9.33
CA VAL A 828 21.20 -29.79 -8.30
C VAL A 828 20.83 -29.21 -6.95
N VAL A 829 19.93 -29.88 -6.25
CA VAL A 829 19.40 -29.45 -4.95
C VAL A 829 19.74 -30.50 -3.90
N GLY A 830 20.31 -30.04 -2.79
CA GLY A 830 20.45 -30.80 -1.55
C GLY A 830 19.52 -30.27 -0.47
N VAL A 831 18.94 -31.17 0.32
CA VAL A 831 18.28 -30.84 1.59
C VAL A 831 19.02 -31.60 2.68
N ALA A 832 19.51 -30.88 3.68
CA ALA A 832 20.32 -31.49 4.72
C ALA A 832 19.48 -32.33 5.67
N ASN A 833 18.38 -31.79 6.19
CA ASN A 833 17.44 -32.53 7.01
C ASN A 833 16.02 -31.97 6.92
N VAL A 834 15.10 -32.69 6.27
CA VAL A 834 13.69 -32.30 6.15
C VAL A 834 12.99 -32.13 7.51
N TYR A 835 13.51 -32.74 8.58
CA TYR A 835 12.92 -32.63 9.91
C TYR A 835 13.28 -31.33 10.63
N ASP A 836 14.30 -30.61 10.18
CA ASP A 836 14.61 -29.25 10.68
C ASP A 836 13.58 -28.28 10.09
N SER A 837 12.64 -27.82 10.92
CA SER A 837 11.44 -27.09 10.49
C SER A 837 11.03 -26.09 11.56
N SER A 838 10.41 -24.97 11.16
CA SER A 838 9.81 -23.99 12.08
C SER A 838 8.58 -24.52 12.83
N GLN A 839 7.98 -25.62 12.38
CA GLN A 839 6.82 -26.25 13.02
C GLN A 839 7.10 -27.71 13.41
N PRO A 840 6.58 -28.18 14.56
CA PRO A 840 6.77 -29.57 14.99
C PRO A 840 6.06 -30.55 14.06
N TRP A 841 6.70 -31.70 13.84
CA TRP A 841 6.12 -32.82 13.08
C TRP A 841 5.14 -33.64 13.94
N PRO A 842 4.11 -34.26 13.33
CA PRO A 842 3.31 -35.26 14.03
C PRO A 842 4.18 -36.39 14.57
N LYS A 843 3.82 -36.91 15.75
CA LYS A 843 4.62 -37.95 16.41
C LYS A 843 4.71 -39.21 15.54
N GLY A 844 5.92 -39.72 15.33
CA GLY A 844 6.16 -40.94 14.56
C GLY A 844 6.20 -40.75 13.05
N THR A 845 6.14 -39.51 12.55
CA THR A 845 6.20 -39.22 11.11
C THR A 845 7.50 -39.73 10.49
N LYS A 846 7.40 -40.59 9.49
CA LYS A 846 8.53 -41.05 8.68
C LYS A 846 8.44 -40.46 7.27
N ILE A 847 9.37 -39.58 6.93
CA ILE A 847 9.44 -38.98 5.59
C ILE A 847 10.21 -39.92 4.67
N THR A 848 9.68 -40.19 3.48
CA THR A 848 10.33 -41.09 2.50
C THR A 848 10.59 -40.44 1.14
N ALA A 849 9.89 -39.34 0.82
CA ALA A 849 10.07 -38.64 -0.44
C ALA A 849 9.75 -37.16 -0.36
N LEU A 850 10.27 -36.39 -1.33
CA LEU A 850 9.78 -35.06 -1.67
C LEU A 850 9.01 -35.14 -2.98
N ARG A 851 7.88 -34.43 -3.09
CA ARG A 851 7.17 -34.16 -4.34
C ARG A 851 7.49 -32.74 -4.79
N ILE A 852 7.88 -32.60 -6.05
CA ILE A 852 8.27 -31.32 -6.65
C ILE A 852 7.12 -30.85 -7.55
N TYR A 853 6.64 -29.63 -7.32
CA TYR A 853 5.69 -28.97 -8.20
C TYR A 853 6.37 -27.87 -9.00
N GLN A 854 5.86 -27.65 -10.22
CA GLN A 854 6.00 -26.37 -10.91
C GLN A 854 4.74 -25.52 -10.66
N VAL A 855 4.95 -24.25 -10.31
CA VAL A 855 3.91 -23.22 -10.34
C VAL A 855 3.83 -22.68 -11.77
N LEU A 856 2.64 -22.68 -12.35
CA LEU A 856 2.46 -22.23 -13.73
C LEU A 856 2.08 -20.75 -13.77
N PRO A 857 2.81 -19.92 -14.54
CA PRO A 857 2.43 -18.54 -14.74
C PRO A 857 1.03 -18.40 -15.31
N LEU A 858 0.26 -17.44 -14.82
CA LEU A 858 -1.04 -17.13 -15.37
C LEU A 858 -0.87 -16.51 -16.77
N SER A 859 -1.29 -17.23 -17.81
CA SER A 859 -1.13 -16.85 -19.21
C SER A 859 -2.26 -15.99 -19.78
N VAL A 860 -3.37 -15.89 -19.04
CA VAL A 860 -4.55 -15.11 -19.41
C VAL A 860 -4.80 -14.04 -18.35
N GLU A 861 -5.20 -12.84 -18.77
CA GLU A 861 -5.57 -11.76 -17.85
C GLU A 861 -6.54 -12.27 -16.76
N SER A 862 -6.29 -11.98 -15.48
CA SER A 862 -7.15 -12.43 -14.37
C SER A 862 -8.60 -11.92 -14.48
N ALA A 863 -8.81 -10.77 -15.13
CA ALA A 863 -10.15 -10.27 -15.45
C ALA A 863 -10.86 -11.04 -16.58
N ALA A 864 -10.13 -11.79 -17.40
CA ALA A 864 -10.62 -12.47 -18.59
C ALA A 864 -10.44 -14.00 -18.54
N VAL A 865 -10.00 -14.57 -17.42
CA VAL A 865 -9.87 -16.02 -17.29
C VAL A 865 -11.22 -16.71 -17.60
N PRO A 866 -11.23 -17.69 -18.52
CA PRO A 866 -12.47 -18.32 -18.99
C PRO A 866 -13.02 -19.35 -18.00
N HIS A 867 -12.17 -19.87 -17.11
CA HIS A 867 -12.52 -20.81 -16.07
C HIS A 867 -11.56 -20.68 -14.88
N ASN A 868 -12.01 -21.10 -13.70
CA ASN A 868 -11.09 -21.32 -12.57
C ASN A 868 -10.37 -22.66 -12.73
N THR A 869 -9.22 -22.82 -12.08
CA THR A 869 -8.50 -24.11 -12.07
C THR A 869 -9.10 -25.12 -11.10
N GLY A 870 -9.95 -24.68 -10.16
CA GLY A 870 -10.69 -25.50 -9.22
C GLY A 870 -11.64 -24.64 -8.37
N LEU A 871 -12.21 -25.22 -7.31
CA LEU A 871 -13.00 -24.45 -6.33
C LEU A 871 -12.14 -23.39 -5.65
N GLN A 872 -12.71 -22.20 -5.46
CA GLN A 872 -12.01 -21.05 -4.88
C GLN A 872 -11.42 -21.39 -3.50
N ILE A 873 -10.13 -21.15 -3.33
CA ILE A 873 -9.48 -21.27 -2.01
C ILE A 873 -9.96 -20.10 -1.12
N PRO A 874 -10.57 -20.35 0.05
CA PRO A 874 -11.16 -19.30 0.88
C PRO A 874 -10.17 -18.20 1.27
N GLN A 875 -8.94 -18.58 1.60
CA GLN A 875 -7.86 -17.67 2.03
C GLN A 875 -7.32 -16.81 0.87
N GLY A 876 -7.56 -17.20 -0.39
CA GLY A 876 -7.14 -16.48 -1.60
C GLY A 876 -8.33 -16.02 -2.44
N SER A 877 -9.47 -15.72 -1.81
CA SER A 877 -10.75 -15.41 -2.48
C SER A 877 -10.75 -14.17 -3.39
N ASP A 878 -9.69 -13.35 -3.31
CA ASP A 878 -9.45 -12.16 -4.13
C ASP A 878 -8.57 -12.44 -5.37
N SER A 879 -8.29 -13.71 -5.67
CA SER A 879 -7.30 -14.12 -6.66
C SER A 879 -7.72 -15.34 -7.47
N ILE A 880 -7.21 -15.47 -8.69
CA ILE A 880 -7.33 -16.71 -9.46
C ILE A 880 -6.48 -17.81 -8.80
N ASN A 881 -7.03 -19.02 -8.69
CA ASN A 881 -6.32 -20.19 -8.20
C ASN A 881 -5.13 -20.56 -9.10
N LEU A 882 -4.07 -21.09 -8.49
CA LEU A 882 -2.86 -21.49 -9.21
C LEU A 882 -3.04 -22.80 -9.98
N ALA A 883 -2.73 -22.78 -11.27
CA ALA A 883 -2.41 -23.98 -12.04
C ALA A 883 -1.02 -24.46 -11.62
N ARG A 884 -0.86 -25.77 -11.52
CA ARG A 884 0.37 -26.41 -11.06
C ARG A 884 0.50 -27.79 -11.69
N ALA A 885 1.73 -28.29 -11.78
CA ALA A 885 2.02 -29.63 -12.29
C ALA A 885 2.99 -30.35 -11.35
N VAL A 886 2.77 -31.66 -11.15
CA VAL A 886 3.70 -32.51 -10.39
C VAL A 886 4.83 -32.94 -11.31
N LEU A 887 6.02 -32.41 -11.12
CA LEU A 887 7.17 -32.79 -11.95
C LEU A 887 7.67 -34.20 -11.62
N GLY A 888 7.48 -34.63 -10.38
CA GLY A 888 7.79 -35.97 -9.91
C GLY A 888 8.16 -36.01 -8.44
N THR A 889 8.67 -37.16 -8.01
CA THR A 889 9.15 -37.39 -6.64
C THR A 889 10.62 -37.78 -6.60
N VAL A 890 11.25 -37.54 -5.45
CA VAL A 890 12.64 -37.92 -5.15
C VAL A 890 12.73 -38.53 -3.75
N PRO A 891 13.61 -39.51 -3.53
CA PRO A 891 13.73 -40.16 -2.23
C PRO A 891 14.38 -39.24 -1.18
N VAL A 892 13.88 -39.36 0.05
CA VAL A 892 14.46 -38.83 1.28
C VAL A 892 15.06 -39.99 2.06
N GLU A 893 16.31 -39.83 2.49
CA GLU A 893 17.03 -40.84 3.26
C GLU A 893 16.56 -40.89 4.73
N PRO A 894 16.85 -41.99 5.47
CA PRO A 894 16.42 -42.11 6.87
C PRO A 894 16.96 -41.03 7.83
N ASP A 895 18.04 -40.34 7.47
CA ASP A 895 18.58 -39.19 8.21
C ASP A 895 17.88 -37.86 7.88
N GLY A 896 16.87 -37.89 7.01
CA GLY A 896 16.12 -36.73 6.55
C GLY A 896 16.77 -36.01 5.37
N SER A 897 17.91 -36.47 4.86
CA SER A 897 18.61 -35.82 3.74
C SER A 897 18.03 -36.18 2.37
N ALA A 898 18.11 -35.25 1.42
CA ALA A 898 17.73 -35.47 0.02
C ALA A 898 18.76 -34.85 -0.93
N HIS A 899 18.94 -35.45 -2.12
CA HIS A 899 19.88 -34.99 -3.14
C HIS A 899 19.35 -35.32 -4.53
N PHE A 900 19.05 -34.31 -5.34
CA PHE A 900 18.30 -34.49 -6.59
C PHE A 900 18.53 -33.38 -7.61
N THR A 901 18.13 -33.65 -8.85
CA THR A 901 18.14 -32.68 -9.95
C THR A 901 16.73 -32.18 -10.24
N VAL A 902 16.58 -30.88 -10.50
CA VAL A 902 15.32 -30.21 -10.89
C VAL A 902 15.53 -29.40 -12.17
N PRO A 903 14.46 -29.08 -12.92
CA PRO A 903 14.58 -28.09 -13.99
C PRO A 903 14.90 -26.71 -13.42
N ALA A 904 15.78 -25.98 -14.11
CA ALA A 904 16.06 -24.58 -13.85
C ALA A 904 15.12 -23.68 -14.68
N GLY A 905 15.03 -22.40 -14.32
CA GLY A 905 14.20 -21.43 -15.04
C GLY A 905 12.69 -21.59 -14.83
N LYS A 906 12.29 -22.29 -13.77
CA LYS A 906 10.90 -22.54 -13.41
C LYS A 906 10.68 -22.23 -11.94
N GLU A 907 9.52 -21.69 -11.59
CA GLU A 907 9.10 -21.56 -10.19
C GLU A 907 8.63 -22.92 -9.67
N LEU A 908 9.23 -23.35 -8.57
CA LEU A 908 9.04 -24.65 -7.94
C LEU A 908 8.63 -24.50 -6.48
N TYR A 909 7.88 -25.48 -5.99
CA TYR A 909 7.69 -25.67 -4.55
C TYR A 909 7.70 -27.16 -4.18
N PHE A 910 7.91 -27.44 -2.90
CA PHE A 910 8.08 -28.80 -2.39
C PHE A 910 6.95 -29.23 -1.43
N GLN A 911 6.61 -30.51 -1.49
CA GLN A 911 5.82 -31.23 -0.49
C GLN A 911 6.66 -32.37 0.09
N VAL A 912 6.60 -32.55 1.41
CA VAL A 912 7.19 -33.72 2.09
C VAL A 912 6.15 -34.83 2.17
N LEU A 913 6.56 -36.04 1.78
CA LEU A 913 5.72 -37.22 1.73
C LEU A 913 6.16 -38.26 2.76
N ASP A 914 5.19 -38.89 3.40
CA ASP A 914 5.40 -40.02 4.30
C ASP A 914 5.61 -41.36 3.59
N GLU A 915 5.61 -42.47 4.34
CA GLU A 915 5.73 -43.83 3.80
C GLU A 915 4.54 -44.31 2.95
N ASP A 916 3.37 -43.67 3.09
CA ASP A 916 2.16 -43.97 2.33
C ASP A 916 2.03 -43.07 1.08
N GLY A 917 2.97 -42.13 0.88
CA GLY A 917 2.99 -41.19 -0.24
C GLY A 917 2.11 -39.96 -0.05
N LEU A 918 1.62 -39.69 1.17
CA LEU A 918 0.73 -38.57 1.47
C LEU A 918 1.52 -37.33 1.91
N ALA A 919 1.06 -36.16 1.49
CA ALA A 919 1.68 -34.91 1.92
C ALA A 919 1.45 -34.64 3.42
N ILE A 920 2.54 -34.44 4.16
CA ILE A 920 2.48 -34.00 5.57
C ILE A 920 2.31 -32.49 5.64
N THR A 921 3.02 -31.75 4.79
CA THR A 921 2.95 -30.29 4.69
C THR A 921 3.37 -29.86 3.28
N SER A 922 2.96 -28.67 2.87
CA SER A 922 3.26 -28.09 1.57
C SER A 922 3.83 -26.69 1.74
N MET A 923 4.85 -26.37 0.96
CA MET A 923 5.24 -24.97 0.78
C MET A 923 4.05 -24.17 0.26
N ARG A 924 3.81 -23.00 0.86
CA ARG A 924 2.88 -21.97 0.37
C ARG A 924 3.67 -20.76 -0.13
N SER A 925 4.77 -21.01 -0.83
CA SER A 925 5.74 -20.06 -1.38
C SER A 925 6.44 -20.73 -2.56
N GLY A 926 7.08 -19.95 -3.42
CA GLY A 926 7.87 -20.45 -4.56
C GLY A 926 9.37 -20.19 -4.41
N THR A 927 10.17 -21.04 -5.04
CA THR A 927 11.59 -20.81 -5.30
C THR A 927 11.92 -21.13 -6.75
N HIS A 928 13.08 -20.72 -7.24
CA HIS A 928 13.56 -21.03 -8.57
C HIS A 928 15.07 -21.23 -8.53
N PHE A 929 15.61 -21.88 -9.56
CA PHE A 929 17.04 -22.12 -9.69
C PHE A 929 17.56 -21.67 -11.05
N GLN A 930 18.82 -21.23 -11.07
CA GLN A 930 19.54 -20.89 -12.29
C GLN A 930 20.15 -22.12 -12.95
N PRO A 931 20.38 -22.08 -14.28
CA PRO A 931 21.05 -23.17 -14.98
C PRO A 931 22.43 -23.49 -14.38
N GLY A 932 22.65 -24.76 -14.01
CA GLY A 932 23.89 -25.25 -13.42
C GLY A 932 24.05 -24.97 -11.92
N GLU A 933 23.05 -24.37 -11.27
CA GLU A 933 23.11 -24.06 -9.84
C GLU A 933 23.25 -25.32 -8.99
N GLN A 934 24.08 -25.24 -7.95
CA GLN A 934 24.12 -26.22 -6.86
C GLN A 934 23.60 -25.53 -5.59
N ALA A 935 22.41 -25.92 -5.16
CA ALA A 935 21.72 -25.34 -4.02
C ALA A 935 21.69 -26.30 -2.83
N MET A 936 21.74 -25.76 -1.61
CA MET A 936 21.60 -26.53 -0.37
C MET A 936 20.63 -25.83 0.57
N CYS A 937 19.58 -26.55 0.97
CA CYS A 937 18.65 -26.15 2.01
C CYS A 937 19.03 -26.84 3.33
N GLN A 938 18.99 -26.10 4.45
CA GLN A 938 19.23 -26.71 5.76
C GLN A 938 18.05 -27.61 6.16
N GLY A 939 16.83 -27.08 6.03
CA GLY A 939 15.60 -27.78 6.39
C GLY A 939 14.37 -27.28 5.62
N CYS A 940 13.20 -27.62 6.15
CA CYS A 940 11.90 -27.23 5.61
C CYS A 940 11.37 -25.99 6.35
N HIS A 941 11.66 -24.78 5.86
CA HIS A 941 11.27 -23.51 6.50
C HIS A 941 11.88 -23.33 7.91
N GLU A 942 13.20 -23.49 8.03
CA GLU A 942 13.96 -23.33 9.27
C GLU A 942 13.94 -21.88 9.85
N PRO A 943 14.08 -21.70 11.18
CA PRO A 943 14.13 -20.38 11.81
C PRO A 943 15.33 -19.54 11.34
N ARG A 944 15.10 -18.24 11.10
CA ARG A 944 16.13 -17.26 10.68
C ARG A 944 16.21 -16.17 11.77
N PRO A 945 17.37 -15.79 12.34
CA PRO A 945 18.74 -16.30 12.23
C PRO A 945 19.20 -17.00 13.52
N GLY A 946 19.89 -18.12 13.37
CA GLY A 946 20.61 -18.77 14.44
C GLY A 946 21.94 -19.28 13.92
N THR A 947 22.95 -19.33 14.79
CA THR A 947 24.08 -20.24 14.60
C THR A 947 23.52 -21.59 14.15
N PRO A 948 24.03 -22.23 13.07
CA PRO A 948 23.49 -23.49 12.57
C PRO A 948 23.21 -24.43 13.74
N SER A 949 21.93 -24.77 13.89
CA SER A 949 21.43 -25.63 14.94
C SER A 949 22.08 -26.99 14.77
N GLN A 950 23.10 -27.25 15.59
CA GLN A 950 24.01 -28.39 15.49
C GLN A 950 24.81 -28.39 14.17
N SER A 951 26.11 -28.72 14.26
CA SER A 951 26.91 -29.02 13.07
C SER A 951 26.16 -30.04 12.22
N LEU A 952 25.71 -29.64 11.02
CA LEU A 952 25.18 -30.57 10.03
C LEU A 952 26.10 -31.79 10.01
N PRO A 953 25.56 -33.03 10.12
CA PRO A 953 26.40 -34.22 10.02
C PRO A 953 27.26 -34.11 8.77
N SER A 954 28.57 -34.24 8.91
CA SER A 954 29.51 -34.11 7.78
C SER A 954 29.36 -35.21 6.73
N ASP A 955 28.41 -36.13 6.92
CA ASP A 955 28.24 -37.37 6.17
C ASP A 955 26.75 -37.70 5.95
N LEU A 956 26.04 -36.77 5.31
CA LEU A 956 24.63 -36.92 4.89
C LEU A 956 24.47 -38.10 3.92
N LEU A 957 23.52 -38.99 4.19
CA LEU A 957 23.32 -40.22 3.40
C LEU A 957 23.05 -39.92 1.92
N ALA A 958 22.24 -38.90 1.62
CA ALA A 958 21.86 -38.58 0.24
C ALA A 958 23.05 -38.09 -0.60
N MET A 959 24.06 -37.48 0.04
CA MET A 959 25.25 -36.94 -0.62
C MET A 959 26.28 -38.04 -0.97
N ARG A 960 26.09 -39.27 -0.49
CA ARG A 960 26.95 -40.43 -0.84
C ARG A 960 26.67 -41.01 -2.22
N ARG A 961 25.60 -40.57 -2.87
CA ARG A 961 25.17 -41.02 -4.20
C ARG A 961 24.98 -39.83 -5.13
N ALA A 962 24.93 -40.14 -6.43
CA ALA A 962 24.58 -39.15 -7.45
C ALA A 962 23.18 -38.56 -7.16
N PRO A 963 22.93 -37.29 -7.54
CA PRO A 963 21.61 -36.68 -7.42
C PRO A 963 20.55 -37.55 -8.09
N SER A 964 19.43 -37.77 -7.41
CA SER A 964 18.27 -38.47 -7.99
C SER A 964 17.65 -37.67 -9.13
N ARG A 965 17.26 -38.37 -10.20
CA ARG A 965 16.33 -37.84 -11.20
C ARG A 965 14.90 -37.93 -10.68
N LEU A 966 14.10 -36.90 -10.98
CA LEU A 966 12.67 -36.89 -10.68
C LEU A 966 12.01 -38.14 -11.27
N GLN A 967 11.30 -38.90 -10.45
CA GLN A 967 10.44 -39.98 -10.94
C GLN A 967 9.07 -39.39 -11.28
N PRO A 968 8.64 -39.43 -12.56
CA PRO A 968 7.32 -38.93 -12.93
C PRO A 968 6.22 -39.60 -12.11
N ASP A 969 5.20 -38.83 -11.77
CA ASP A 969 4.02 -39.33 -11.07
C ASP A 969 3.01 -39.92 -12.09
N VAL A 970 1.86 -40.39 -11.63
CA VAL A 970 0.82 -41.03 -12.46
C VAL A 970 0.25 -40.09 -13.53
N ASP A 971 -0.25 -40.67 -14.64
CA ASP A 971 -0.89 -39.91 -15.71
C ASP A 971 -2.03 -39.01 -15.19
N GLY A 972 -2.07 -37.77 -15.69
CA GLY A 972 -2.99 -36.72 -15.24
C GLY A 972 -2.42 -35.79 -14.15
N THR A 973 -1.18 -35.99 -13.70
CA THR A 973 -0.49 -35.07 -12.77
C THR A 973 0.41 -34.04 -13.46
N ASN A 974 0.88 -34.32 -14.68
CA ASN A 974 1.69 -33.42 -15.50
C ASN A 974 1.51 -33.67 -17.01
N PRO A 975 0.79 -32.81 -17.75
CA PRO A 975 0.00 -31.68 -17.23
C PRO A 975 -1.13 -32.14 -16.30
N PHE A 976 -1.44 -31.34 -15.28
CA PHE A 976 -2.46 -31.70 -14.30
C PHE A 976 -3.88 -31.68 -14.93
N SER A 977 -4.67 -32.73 -14.70
CA SER A 977 -6.03 -32.86 -15.26
C SER A 977 -6.89 -33.84 -14.45
N TYR A 978 -7.92 -33.34 -13.77
CA TYR A 978 -8.87 -34.18 -13.03
C TYR A 978 -9.57 -35.25 -13.90
N PRO A 979 -10.03 -34.93 -15.13
CA PRO A 979 -10.60 -35.92 -16.05
C PRO A 979 -9.69 -37.10 -16.38
N ARG A 980 -8.35 -36.92 -16.35
CA ARG A 980 -7.37 -37.99 -16.59
C ARG A 980 -6.92 -38.66 -15.29
N LEU A 981 -6.83 -37.88 -14.21
CA LEU A 981 -6.27 -38.31 -12.95
C LEU A 981 -7.28 -39.12 -12.12
N VAL A 982 -8.47 -38.57 -11.89
CA VAL A 982 -9.44 -39.08 -10.88
C VAL A 982 -10.62 -39.77 -11.53
N GLN A 983 -11.22 -39.18 -12.57
CA GLN A 983 -12.46 -39.71 -13.17
C GLN A 983 -12.34 -41.19 -13.61
N PRO A 984 -11.22 -41.67 -14.19
CA PRO A 984 -11.11 -43.08 -14.59
C PRO A 984 -11.21 -44.06 -13.42
N VAL A 985 -10.77 -43.66 -12.22
CA VAL A 985 -10.92 -44.47 -10.99
C VAL A 985 -12.39 -44.54 -10.59
N LEU A 986 -13.10 -43.40 -10.65
CA LEU A 986 -14.52 -43.33 -10.33
C LEU A 986 -15.40 -44.11 -11.31
N ASP A 987 -15.11 -44.00 -12.61
CA ASP A 987 -15.84 -44.70 -13.68
C ASP A 987 -15.76 -46.21 -13.49
N LYS A 988 -14.58 -46.72 -13.08
CA LYS A 988 -14.34 -48.13 -12.87
C LYS A 988 -15.01 -48.69 -11.62
N HIS A 989 -15.01 -47.93 -10.51
CA HIS A 989 -15.33 -48.47 -9.19
C HIS A 989 -16.58 -47.88 -8.53
N CYS A 990 -17.01 -46.69 -8.92
CA CYS A 990 -17.99 -45.92 -8.14
C CYS A 990 -19.26 -45.58 -8.93
N VAL A 991 -19.14 -45.19 -10.20
CA VAL A 991 -20.25 -44.62 -10.99
C VAL A 991 -21.46 -45.54 -11.07
N GLU A 992 -21.26 -46.85 -11.32
CA GLU A 992 -22.37 -47.79 -11.47
C GLU A 992 -23.25 -47.88 -10.22
N CYS A 993 -22.64 -48.03 -9.04
CA CYS A 993 -23.38 -48.14 -7.78
C CYS A 993 -24.03 -46.81 -7.38
N HIS A 994 -23.33 -45.69 -7.58
CA HIS A 994 -23.84 -44.36 -7.26
C HIS A 994 -25.01 -43.95 -8.16
N ALA A 995 -25.06 -44.43 -9.41
CA ALA A 995 -26.19 -44.20 -10.30
C ALA A 995 -27.44 -45.02 -9.93
N LYS A 996 -27.31 -46.12 -9.17
CA LYS A 996 -28.43 -46.99 -8.76
C LYS A 996 -29.24 -46.43 -7.59
N ASP A 997 -28.65 -45.63 -6.71
CA ASP A 997 -29.33 -45.01 -5.56
C ASP A 997 -29.07 -43.49 -5.49
N PRO A 998 -29.53 -42.72 -6.50
CA PRO A 998 -29.22 -41.29 -6.63
C PRO A 998 -29.80 -40.42 -5.49
N ASP A 999 -30.76 -40.95 -4.73
CA ASP A 999 -31.33 -40.27 -3.56
C ASP A 999 -30.44 -40.39 -2.32
N LYS A 1000 -29.52 -41.36 -2.28
CA LYS A 1000 -28.63 -41.62 -1.13
C LYS A 1000 -27.15 -41.48 -1.45
N ALA A 1001 -26.76 -41.54 -2.72
CA ALA A 1001 -25.38 -41.48 -3.16
C ALA A 1001 -25.08 -40.17 -3.91
N PRO A 1002 -23.89 -39.56 -3.71
CA PRO A 1002 -23.47 -38.42 -4.53
C PRO A 1002 -23.29 -38.83 -5.99
N ARG A 1003 -23.53 -37.89 -6.91
CA ARG A 1003 -23.30 -38.10 -8.34
C ARG A 1003 -21.81 -38.09 -8.68
N LEU A 1004 -21.32 -39.16 -9.29
CA LEU A 1004 -19.89 -39.37 -9.59
C LEU A 1004 -19.57 -39.53 -11.08
N ASP A 1005 -20.55 -39.32 -11.95
CA ASP A 1005 -20.36 -39.39 -13.40
C ASP A 1005 -19.67 -38.13 -13.96
N ALA A 1006 -19.22 -38.22 -15.20
CA ALA A 1006 -18.52 -37.17 -15.93
C ALA A 1006 -19.45 -36.16 -16.64
N GLU A 1007 -20.74 -36.08 -16.30
CA GLU A 1007 -21.63 -35.09 -16.91
C GLU A 1007 -21.12 -33.67 -16.63
N LEU A 1008 -21.13 -32.83 -17.67
CA LEU A 1008 -20.68 -31.45 -17.58
C LEU A 1008 -21.73 -30.59 -16.89
N LEU A 1009 -21.39 -30.09 -15.71
CA LEU A 1009 -22.22 -29.18 -14.94
C LEU A 1009 -21.58 -27.81 -14.85
N THR A 1010 -22.41 -26.78 -15.00
CA THR A 1010 -21.98 -25.40 -14.80
C THR A 1010 -22.08 -25.05 -13.32
N HIS A 1011 -20.94 -24.80 -12.68
CA HIS A 1011 -20.89 -24.28 -11.32
C HIS A 1011 -21.08 -22.76 -11.36
N PRO A 1012 -22.09 -22.22 -10.67
CA PRO A 1012 -22.29 -20.77 -10.61
C PRO A 1012 -21.07 -20.14 -9.93
N GLY A 1013 -20.48 -19.12 -10.56
CA GLY A 1013 -19.49 -18.28 -9.89
C GLY A 1013 -20.10 -17.57 -8.67
N GLY A 1014 -19.27 -17.06 -7.78
CA GLY A 1014 -19.73 -16.43 -6.53
C GLY A 1014 -19.11 -15.07 -6.22
N GLY A 1015 -18.16 -14.59 -7.03
CA GLY A 1015 -17.42 -13.36 -6.76
C GLY A 1015 -16.63 -12.87 -7.97
N TRP A 1016 -16.02 -11.69 -7.86
CA TRP A 1016 -15.32 -11.03 -8.98
C TRP A 1016 -14.22 -11.90 -9.61
N MET A 1017 -13.46 -12.61 -8.78
CA MET A 1017 -12.38 -13.52 -9.20
C MET A 1017 -12.81 -14.99 -9.26
N ASN A 1018 -14.06 -15.31 -8.89
CA ASN A 1018 -14.59 -16.68 -8.92
C ASN A 1018 -15.55 -16.83 -10.11
N ARG A 1019 -15.01 -17.30 -11.23
CA ARG A 1019 -15.73 -17.40 -12.50
C ARG A 1019 -16.72 -18.55 -12.53
N GLN A 1020 -17.81 -18.35 -13.27
CA GLN A 1020 -18.65 -19.46 -13.70
C GLN A 1020 -17.79 -20.45 -14.48
N THR A 1021 -17.77 -21.70 -14.04
CA THR A 1021 -16.86 -22.71 -14.58
C THR A 1021 -17.59 -24.02 -14.79
N VAL A 1022 -17.26 -24.73 -15.87
CA VAL A 1022 -17.79 -26.06 -16.16
C VAL A 1022 -16.88 -27.10 -15.49
N TYR A 1023 -17.48 -28.07 -14.81
CA TYR A 1023 -16.79 -29.19 -14.16
C TYR A 1023 -17.56 -30.48 -14.39
N TYR A 1024 -16.97 -31.62 -14.05
CA TYR A 1024 -17.68 -32.90 -13.97
C TYR A 1024 -18.59 -32.94 -12.73
N ALA A 1025 -19.73 -33.63 -12.81
CA ALA A 1025 -20.63 -33.82 -11.69
C ALA A 1025 -19.94 -34.47 -10.48
N SER A 1026 -19.05 -35.43 -10.74
CA SER A 1026 -18.15 -36.01 -9.74
C SER A 1026 -17.34 -34.98 -8.96
N TYR A 1027 -16.70 -34.04 -9.64
CA TYR A 1027 -15.90 -33.00 -9.02
C TYR A 1027 -16.74 -32.14 -8.07
N LEU A 1028 -17.92 -31.70 -8.52
CA LEU A 1028 -18.81 -30.87 -7.72
C LEU A 1028 -19.42 -31.62 -6.52
N SER A 1029 -19.57 -32.93 -6.62
CA SER A 1029 -20.01 -33.76 -5.50
C SER A 1029 -18.91 -34.01 -4.48
N LEU A 1030 -17.67 -34.19 -4.95
CA LEU A 1030 -16.54 -34.57 -4.11
C LEU A 1030 -15.80 -33.37 -3.51
N ALA A 1031 -15.34 -32.43 -4.33
CA ALA A 1031 -14.43 -31.38 -3.91
C ALA A 1031 -14.96 -30.54 -2.72
N PRO A 1032 -16.22 -30.05 -2.70
CA PRO A 1032 -16.71 -29.20 -1.60
C PRO A 1032 -16.83 -29.92 -0.26
N LYS A 1033 -17.18 -31.21 -0.27
CA LYS A 1033 -17.57 -31.97 0.94
C LYS A 1033 -16.50 -32.91 1.44
N TYR A 1034 -15.72 -33.46 0.51
CA TYR A 1034 -14.76 -34.53 0.77
C TYR A 1034 -13.35 -34.18 0.29
N GLY A 1035 -13.19 -33.20 -0.60
CA GLY A 1035 -11.88 -32.73 -1.07
C GLY A 1035 -11.09 -31.91 -0.04
N PHE A 1036 -9.96 -31.36 -0.47
CA PHE A 1036 -9.15 -30.42 0.30
C PHE A 1036 -8.85 -29.18 -0.54
N TYR A 1037 -9.40 -28.03 -0.16
CA TYR A 1037 -9.14 -26.72 -0.79
C TYR A 1037 -9.21 -25.56 0.22
N ASP A 1038 -9.44 -25.88 1.50
CA ASP A 1038 -9.56 -24.94 2.60
C ASP A 1038 -8.51 -25.29 3.65
N TYR A 1039 -7.57 -24.37 3.87
CA TYR A 1039 -6.51 -24.51 4.87
C TYR A 1039 -7.00 -24.25 6.31
N GLY A 1040 -8.27 -23.86 6.48
CA GLY A 1040 -8.90 -23.51 7.74
C GLY A 1040 -8.50 -22.12 8.26
N GLY A 1041 -8.65 -21.96 9.57
CA GLY A 1041 -8.36 -20.72 10.29
C GLY A 1041 -9.51 -19.69 10.26
N SER A 1042 -9.51 -18.81 11.26
CA SER A 1042 -10.64 -17.93 11.60
C SER A 1042 -10.59 -16.52 10.98
N GLY A 1043 -9.59 -16.22 10.14
CA GLY A 1043 -9.44 -14.93 9.46
C GLY A 1043 -8.00 -14.42 9.42
N TRP A 1044 -7.85 -13.14 9.11
CA TRP A 1044 -6.58 -12.42 8.97
C TRP A 1044 -5.61 -12.51 10.16
N THR A 1045 -6.11 -12.79 11.36
CA THR A 1045 -5.32 -12.89 12.58
C THR A 1045 -4.86 -14.32 12.88
N ASP A 1046 -5.32 -15.31 12.12
CA ASP A 1046 -5.03 -16.72 12.34
C ASP A 1046 -3.84 -17.17 11.49
N PRO A 1047 -2.72 -17.62 12.08
CA PRO A 1047 -1.56 -18.09 11.32
C PRO A 1047 -1.87 -19.23 10.33
N LYS A 1048 -2.93 -20.04 10.56
CA LYS A 1048 -3.35 -21.09 9.62
C LYS A 1048 -3.77 -20.53 8.25
N TRP A 1049 -4.12 -19.24 8.16
CA TRP A 1049 -4.40 -18.61 6.87
C TRP A 1049 -3.18 -18.49 5.96
N TYR A 1050 -1.97 -18.46 6.54
CA TYR A 1050 -0.73 -18.19 5.80
C TYR A 1050 0.19 -19.40 5.69
N ARG A 1051 0.02 -20.42 6.53
CA ARG A 1051 0.87 -21.62 6.54
C ARG A 1051 0.06 -22.90 6.46
N THR A 1052 0.71 -23.98 6.06
CA THR A 1052 0.23 -25.34 6.34
C THR A 1052 0.54 -25.73 7.78
N THR A 1053 -0.32 -26.54 8.38
CA THR A 1053 -0.06 -27.19 9.67
C THR A 1053 0.36 -28.64 9.39
N PRO A 1054 1.58 -29.08 9.78
CA PRO A 1054 2.03 -30.45 9.54
C PRO A 1054 1.03 -31.51 10.04
N GLY A 1055 0.61 -32.39 9.13
CA GLY A 1055 -0.37 -33.46 9.39
C GLY A 1055 -1.84 -33.07 9.18
N GLU A 1056 -2.15 -31.79 8.97
CA GLU A 1056 -3.50 -31.28 8.69
C GLU A 1056 -3.62 -30.75 7.25
N PHE A 1057 -2.99 -31.41 6.28
CA PHE A 1057 -2.96 -30.98 4.88
C PHE A 1057 -3.36 -32.11 3.91
N GLY A 1058 -3.93 -31.73 2.76
CA GLY A 1058 -4.11 -32.60 1.60
C GLY A 1058 -4.96 -33.85 1.89
N ALA A 1059 -4.53 -34.99 1.38
CA ALA A 1059 -5.20 -36.28 1.56
C ALA A 1059 -5.39 -36.64 3.04
N ARG A 1060 -4.41 -36.34 3.90
CA ARG A 1060 -4.49 -36.63 5.34
C ARG A 1060 -5.60 -35.88 6.07
N ALA A 1061 -5.89 -34.66 5.61
CA ALA A 1061 -6.98 -33.84 6.16
C ALA A 1061 -8.32 -34.04 5.43
N SER A 1062 -8.34 -34.82 4.35
CA SER A 1062 -9.52 -35.05 3.54
C SER A 1062 -10.39 -36.17 4.09
N LYS A 1063 -11.71 -35.92 4.12
CA LYS A 1063 -12.70 -36.96 4.45
C LYS A 1063 -12.77 -38.06 3.39
N LEU A 1064 -12.41 -37.76 2.13
CA LEU A 1064 -12.45 -38.74 1.05
C LEU A 1064 -11.41 -39.83 1.28
N TYR A 1065 -10.17 -39.44 1.55
CA TYR A 1065 -9.10 -40.40 1.75
C TYR A 1065 -9.39 -41.32 2.93
N GLN A 1066 -9.79 -40.73 4.07
CA GLN A 1066 -10.19 -41.50 5.26
C GLN A 1066 -11.30 -42.51 4.96
N LEU A 1067 -12.35 -42.09 4.24
CA LEU A 1067 -13.45 -42.98 3.87
C LEU A 1067 -12.99 -44.14 3.00
N LEU A 1068 -12.07 -43.91 2.06
CA LEU A 1068 -11.57 -44.96 1.17
C LEU A 1068 -10.64 -45.93 1.91
N THR A 1069 -9.85 -45.45 2.86
CA THR A 1069 -8.96 -46.31 3.65
C THR A 1069 -9.69 -47.11 4.74
N ASP A 1070 -10.78 -46.57 5.29
CA ASP A 1070 -11.63 -47.28 6.26
C ASP A 1070 -12.49 -48.35 5.57
N GLY A 1071 -12.60 -48.28 4.24
CA GLY A 1071 -13.38 -49.18 3.39
C GLY A 1071 -14.73 -48.58 2.98
N HIS A 1072 -15.14 -48.82 1.73
CA HIS A 1072 -16.41 -48.35 1.19
C HIS A 1072 -17.17 -49.47 0.46
N HIS A 1073 -18.04 -50.17 1.20
CA HIS A 1073 -18.74 -51.36 0.72
C HIS A 1073 -17.75 -52.43 0.21
N ASP A 1074 -17.99 -52.96 -1.00
CA ASP A 1074 -17.17 -54.02 -1.61
C ASP A 1074 -16.09 -53.45 -2.57
N VAL A 1075 -15.82 -52.13 -2.50
CA VAL A 1075 -14.83 -51.49 -3.38
C VAL A 1075 -13.42 -51.70 -2.84
N GLU A 1076 -12.55 -52.27 -3.69
CA GLU A 1076 -11.11 -52.39 -3.44
C GLU A 1076 -10.33 -51.60 -4.51
N LEU A 1077 -9.58 -50.60 -4.08
CA LEU A 1077 -8.71 -49.82 -4.96
C LEU A 1077 -7.30 -50.40 -4.93
N SER A 1078 -6.66 -50.50 -6.10
CA SER A 1078 -5.22 -50.77 -6.16
C SER A 1078 -4.42 -49.60 -5.57
N PRO A 1079 -3.15 -49.83 -5.16
CA PRO A 1079 -2.30 -48.75 -4.64
C PRO A 1079 -2.18 -47.54 -5.59
N GLU A 1080 -2.08 -47.77 -6.90
CA GLU A 1080 -2.04 -46.68 -7.89
C GLU A 1080 -3.37 -45.90 -7.94
N GLU A 1081 -4.51 -46.59 -7.93
CA GLU A 1081 -5.84 -45.97 -7.96
C GLU A 1081 -6.11 -45.12 -6.71
N LEU A 1082 -5.70 -45.59 -5.53
CA LEU A 1082 -5.77 -44.80 -4.30
C LEU A 1082 -4.81 -43.59 -4.35
N HIS A 1083 -3.60 -43.78 -4.87
CA HIS A 1083 -2.61 -42.71 -5.04
C HIS A 1083 -3.10 -41.60 -5.98
N ARG A 1084 -3.78 -41.93 -7.08
CA ARG A 1084 -4.42 -40.96 -7.98
C ARG A 1084 -5.38 -40.01 -7.24
N ILE A 1085 -6.15 -40.54 -6.29
CA ILE A 1085 -7.04 -39.74 -5.45
C ILE A 1085 -6.24 -38.93 -4.42
N ALA A 1086 -5.23 -39.53 -3.79
CA ALA A 1086 -4.39 -38.87 -2.79
C ALA A 1086 -3.64 -37.66 -3.38
N VAL A 1087 -2.98 -37.81 -4.53
CA VAL A 1087 -2.23 -36.70 -5.16
C VAL A 1087 -3.14 -35.57 -5.64
N TRP A 1088 -4.39 -35.87 -6.04
CA TRP A 1088 -5.40 -34.86 -6.33
C TRP A 1088 -5.77 -34.04 -5.08
N LEU A 1089 -5.96 -34.70 -3.93
CA LEU A 1089 -6.24 -34.04 -2.65
C LEU A 1089 -5.04 -33.20 -2.18
N ASP A 1090 -3.82 -33.73 -2.31
CA ASP A 1090 -2.57 -33.02 -2.00
C ASP A 1090 -2.30 -31.82 -2.93
N SER A 1091 -2.93 -31.79 -4.10
CA SER A 1091 -2.87 -30.70 -5.08
C SER A 1091 -3.99 -29.67 -4.88
N CYS A 1092 -4.56 -29.56 -3.68
CA CYS A 1092 -5.67 -28.66 -3.37
C CYS A 1092 -6.96 -28.95 -4.18
N SER A 1093 -7.17 -30.22 -4.55
CA SER A 1093 -8.36 -30.67 -5.26
C SER A 1093 -8.65 -29.84 -6.53
N LEU A 1094 -7.62 -29.55 -7.32
CA LEU A 1094 -7.76 -28.84 -8.59
C LEU A 1094 -8.52 -29.68 -9.64
N PHE A 1095 -9.06 -29.00 -10.65
CA PHE A 1095 -9.68 -29.62 -11.82
C PHE A 1095 -8.85 -29.44 -13.08
N TYR A 1096 -8.48 -28.18 -13.40
CA TYR A 1096 -7.70 -27.82 -14.59
C TYR A 1096 -6.23 -27.54 -14.26
N GLY A 1097 -5.35 -27.89 -15.19
CA GLY A 1097 -3.92 -27.58 -15.15
C GLY A 1097 -3.48 -26.47 -16.12
N VAL A 1098 -4.42 -25.73 -16.68
CA VAL A 1098 -4.21 -24.67 -17.70
C VAL A 1098 -5.14 -23.49 -17.43
N TYR A 1099 -4.91 -22.36 -18.09
CA TYR A 1099 -5.73 -21.15 -17.96
C TYR A 1099 -6.45 -20.76 -19.25
N GLU A 1100 -5.98 -21.29 -20.39
CA GLU A 1100 -6.44 -20.98 -21.72
C GLU A 1100 -7.77 -21.68 -22.04
N PRO A 1101 -8.69 -21.02 -22.76
CA PRO A 1101 -10.00 -21.58 -23.03
C PRO A 1101 -9.93 -22.87 -23.84
N GLU A 1102 -9.09 -22.93 -24.88
CA GLU A 1102 -8.91 -24.13 -25.71
C GLU A 1102 -8.32 -25.29 -24.89
N GLY A 1103 -7.36 -24.99 -24.01
CA GLY A 1103 -6.76 -25.96 -23.10
C GLY A 1103 -7.79 -26.52 -22.11
N GLY A 1104 -8.60 -25.67 -21.50
CA GLY A 1104 -9.69 -26.09 -20.62
C GLY A 1104 -10.70 -26.99 -21.35
N GLN A 1105 -11.09 -26.64 -22.57
CA GLN A 1105 -11.99 -27.48 -23.38
C GLN A 1105 -11.38 -28.83 -23.74
N ALA A 1106 -10.07 -28.89 -24.03
CA ALA A 1106 -9.37 -30.14 -24.26
C ALA A 1106 -9.37 -31.03 -23.01
N GLN A 1107 -9.07 -30.47 -21.84
CA GLN A 1107 -9.10 -31.23 -20.59
C GLN A 1107 -10.50 -31.77 -20.25
N LEU A 1108 -11.57 -31.02 -20.54
CA LEU A 1108 -12.96 -31.51 -20.41
C LEU A 1108 -13.28 -32.72 -21.30
N ARG A 1109 -12.50 -32.97 -22.35
CA ARG A 1109 -12.62 -34.17 -23.20
C ARG A 1109 -11.65 -35.29 -22.78
N GLY A 1110 -10.88 -35.09 -21.71
CA GLY A 1110 -9.81 -36.00 -21.28
C GLY A 1110 -8.54 -35.92 -22.14
N GLU A 1111 -8.42 -34.91 -23.01
CA GLU A 1111 -7.24 -34.68 -23.84
C GLU A 1111 -6.12 -33.99 -23.04
N ILE A 1112 -4.88 -34.11 -23.52
CA ILE A 1112 -3.71 -33.44 -22.93
C ILE A 1112 -3.71 -31.98 -23.39
N ALA A 1113 -3.49 -31.05 -22.45
CA ALA A 1113 -3.30 -29.64 -22.72
C ALA A 1113 -2.07 -29.13 -21.96
N HIS A 1114 -1.18 -28.44 -22.65
CA HIS A 1114 0.02 -27.83 -22.08
C HIS A 1114 -0.19 -26.32 -21.89
N PRO A 1115 0.27 -25.74 -20.77
CA PRO A 1115 0.28 -24.28 -20.56
C PRO A 1115 1.14 -23.56 -21.61
N THR A 1116 0.75 -22.36 -22.03
CA THR A 1116 1.42 -21.65 -23.14
C THR A 1116 2.69 -20.87 -22.76
N LEU A 1117 2.90 -20.62 -21.47
CA LEU A 1117 4.07 -19.90 -20.93
C LEU A 1117 5.08 -20.81 -20.21
N GLU A 1118 5.02 -22.12 -20.47
CA GLU A 1118 5.93 -23.12 -19.90
C GLU A 1118 7.27 -23.22 -20.65
#